data_AF-A0A4R1WVS0-F1
#
_entry.id   AF-A0A4R1WVS0-F1
#
_cell.length_a   1.000
_cell.length_b   1.000
_cell.length_c   1.000
_cell.angle_alpha   90.00
_cell.angle_beta   90.00
_cell.angle_gamma   90.00
#
_symmetry.space_group_name_H-M   'P 1'
#
loop_
_entity.id
_entity.type
_entity.pdbx_description
1 polymer ?
#
loop_
_entity_poly.entity_id
_entity_poly.type
_entity_poly.pdbx_seq_one_letter_code
_entity_poly.pdbx_strand_id
1 'polypeptide(L)'
;MIGSRQLSRFINEAEQRGAKIVLIGDHEQLQAIGAGAPFRAIAEQIGHAELSEIRRQRVDWQREASVAFATHRTAEGLAAYRDNGNIRLSETRGEARGEIVRDYLADRDERPEGTRVAMAHRRADVRAINDAIRSALQDSYRLARGEEGHGPLGREVSFQTNDGKRSFAPGDRIVFLENNRDLGVKNGMLGTVHQVEPGRPGAGPMIVAQLDGRGAEIITVPMNDYRAIDHGYATTIHKNQGATVDRSFVLASGTMDRHLTYVAMTRHRDGVSLYADAQEFGDRQADQRLAPGRLVEHGKAPYEHQAGNRDSYFVTLENDKGQKHTVWGVDLQRAMTEAAPSIGAKIGLEHRGSETVRLPDGTEAQRNAWKVHDAGELASAQLENRLSRSGAKETTLDYTRDFAERRGIAETFGIRSDIELPRAEVPRIETPHQDLAVDRGDDRRQEAQRDRQEPRQEQRRSAFDGLKLSRSAATDVPAREQGRAQEVQTPAREAEARQPGMFDGLRLKASPAPAARSEKIRGEQDLPIHRSPDRLRPLSGFEQVVDRYARAFSAADKQARAGLPVLEAQKQELHQAGLVLDQARPGASALIVSAARHDPEAARALADLSGRERVGQLVAGMDRERAALADPNVRADRLIDRWQELDKERQALRGWRQDEARGKVEGQMRKVAGAIERDPQVESIVRGRAKELGIGSPQRDRSITLQMEQQLTRGRSIGLER
;
A
#
# COMPACT_ATOMS: atom_id res chain seq x y z
N MET A 1 1.86 -10.53 9.54
CA MET A 1 3.19 -9.97 9.87
C MET A 1 4.39 -10.80 9.37
N ILE A 2 4.27 -12.10 9.12
CA ILE A 2 5.37 -12.95 8.59
C ILE A 2 5.28 -13.03 7.06
N GLY A 3 6.39 -12.76 6.36
CA GLY A 3 6.45 -12.86 4.89
C GLY A 3 6.73 -14.30 4.40
N SER A 4 6.49 -14.59 3.11
CA SER A 4 6.54 -15.97 2.58
C SER A 4 7.87 -16.68 2.81
N ARG A 5 9.00 -15.99 2.63
CA ARG A 5 10.34 -16.57 2.84
C ARG A 5 10.60 -16.95 4.30
N GLN A 6 10.11 -16.14 5.24
CA GLN A 6 10.28 -16.43 6.66
C GLN A 6 9.42 -17.63 7.05
N LEU A 7 8.16 -17.67 6.61
CA LEU A 7 7.28 -18.80 6.92
C LEU A 7 7.80 -20.11 6.32
N SER A 8 8.29 -20.09 5.08
CA SER A 8 8.88 -21.28 4.44
C SER A 8 10.03 -21.88 5.26
N ARG A 9 10.89 -21.07 5.87
CA ARG A 9 11.96 -21.58 6.74
C ARG A 9 11.41 -22.30 7.98
N PHE A 10 10.37 -21.75 8.61
CA PHE A 10 9.72 -22.41 9.75
C PHE A 10 9.05 -23.72 9.35
N ILE A 11 8.36 -23.75 8.21
CA ILE A 11 7.71 -24.96 7.68
C ILE A 11 8.74 -26.06 7.42
N ASN A 12 9.82 -25.74 6.70
CA ASN A 12 10.86 -26.72 6.36
C ASN A 12 11.52 -27.32 7.63
N GLU A 13 11.77 -26.49 8.64
CA GLU A 13 12.36 -26.96 9.91
C GLU A 13 11.39 -27.85 10.69
N ALA A 14 10.10 -27.51 10.72
CA ALA A 14 9.10 -28.34 11.38
C ALA A 14 8.90 -29.67 10.65
N GLU A 15 8.90 -29.67 9.32
CA GLU A 15 8.80 -30.87 8.49
C GLU A 15 9.98 -31.82 8.73
N GLN A 16 11.21 -31.30 8.73
CA GLN A 16 12.42 -32.09 9.03
C GLN A 16 12.39 -32.76 10.40
N ARG A 17 11.68 -32.18 11.37
CA ARG A 17 11.57 -32.70 12.74
C ARG A 17 10.26 -33.44 13.01
N GLY A 18 9.37 -33.57 12.02
CA GLY A 18 8.03 -34.15 12.20
C GLY A 18 7.15 -33.37 13.19
N ALA A 19 7.38 -32.07 13.34
CA ALA A 19 6.65 -31.22 14.28
C ALA A 19 5.37 -30.64 13.66
N LYS A 20 4.35 -30.42 14.50
CA LYS A 20 3.12 -29.72 14.11
C LYS A 20 3.30 -28.21 14.24
N ILE A 21 2.95 -27.47 13.19
CA ILE A 21 2.82 -26.00 13.24
C ILE A 21 1.35 -25.63 13.44
N VAL A 22 1.08 -24.73 14.38
CA VAL A 22 -0.21 -24.05 14.54
C VAL A 22 0.00 -22.57 14.24
N LEU A 23 -0.63 -22.07 13.19
CA LEU A 23 -0.57 -20.65 12.82
C LEU A 23 -1.75 -19.93 13.46
N ILE A 24 -1.48 -18.82 14.12
CA ILE A 24 -2.49 -17.96 14.74
C ILE A 24 -2.34 -16.57 14.14
N GLY A 25 -3.44 -16.02 13.65
CA GLY A 25 -3.44 -14.72 13.02
C GLY A 25 -4.81 -14.37 12.47
N ASP A 26 -4.90 -13.16 11.96
CA ASP A 26 -6.10 -12.61 11.34
C ASP A 26 -5.73 -12.29 9.89
N HIS A 27 -6.36 -12.97 8.93
CA HIS A 27 -6.04 -12.80 7.51
C HIS A 27 -6.57 -11.47 6.93
N GLU A 28 -7.39 -10.76 7.70
CA GLU A 28 -7.96 -9.45 7.36
C GLU A 28 -7.17 -8.27 7.91
N GLN A 29 -6.24 -8.52 8.83
CA GLN A 29 -5.29 -7.51 9.27
C GLN A 29 -4.22 -7.22 8.21
N LEU A 30 -3.49 -6.12 8.43
CA LEU A 30 -2.45 -5.64 7.54
C LEU A 30 -1.44 -6.74 7.19
N GLN A 31 -1.08 -6.77 5.90
CA GLN A 31 -0.12 -7.72 5.36
C GLN A 31 1.26 -7.54 6.00
N ALA A 32 2.08 -8.60 5.90
CA ALA A 32 3.47 -8.50 6.30
C ALA A 32 4.19 -7.40 5.49
N ILE A 33 5.12 -6.69 6.13
CA ILE A 33 6.04 -5.79 5.43
C ILE A 33 6.91 -6.60 4.45
N GLY A 34 7.27 -7.84 4.82
CA GLY A 34 7.96 -8.78 3.95
C GLY A 34 7.07 -9.28 2.82
N ALA A 35 7.65 -9.53 1.65
CA ALA A 35 6.90 -9.92 0.46
C ALA A 35 6.04 -11.20 0.66
N GLY A 36 4.81 -11.14 0.14
CA GLY A 36 3.83 -12.22 0.12
C GLY A 36 2.88 -12.23 1.33
N ALA A 37 1.75 -12.90 1.17
CA ALA A 37 0.72 -13.05 2.19
C ALA A 37 0.49 -14.54 2.52
N PRO A 38 1.50 -15.25 3.06
CA PRO A 38 1.45 -16.71 3.16
C PRO A 38 0.36 -17.21 4.12
N PHE A 39 0.07 -16.46 5.19
CA PHE A 39 -1.02 -16.80 6.12
C PHE A 39 -2.39 -16.77 5.44
N ARG A 40 -2.65 -15.72 4.64
CA ARG A 40 -3.90 -15.62 3.87
C ARG A 40 -4.01 -16.75 2.84
N ALA A 41 -2.94 -17.01 2.09
CA ALA A 41 -2.91 -18.11 1.12
C ALA A 41 -3.19 -19.48 1.77
N ILE A 42 -2.60 -19.74 2.94
CA ILE A 42 -2.86 -20.98 3.70
C ILE A 42 -4.30 -21.04 4.19
N ALA A 43 -4.81 -19.94 4.76
CA ALA A 43 -6.18 -19.89 5.29
C ALA A 43 -7.24 -20.11 4.19
N GLU A 44 -7.01 -19.57 2.99
CA GLU A 44 -7.89 -19.72 1.82
C GLU A 44 -7.81 -21.13 1.20
N GLN A 45 -6.62 -21.74 1.14
CA GLN A 45 -6.42 -23.04 0.46
C GLN A 45 -6.69 -24.26 1.34
N ILE A 46 -6.31 -24.20 2.62
CA ILE A 46 -6.38 -25.35 3.53
C ILE A 46 -7.63 -25.28 4.42
N GLY A 47 -8.20 -24.09 4.60
CA GLY A 47 -9.23 -23.82 5.59
C GLY A 47 -8.63 -23.54 6.97
N HIS A 48 -9.47 -23.06 7.89
CA HIS A 48 -9.05 -22.66 9.23
C HIS A 48 -10.22 -22.76 10.23
N ALA A 49 -9.88 -22.79 11.52
CA ALA A 49 -10.86 -22.57 12.58
C ALA A 49 -10.91 -21.06 12.88
N GLU A 50 -12.13 -20.51 12.94
CA GLU A 50 -12.35 -19.08 13.18
C GLU A 50 -12.84 -18.84 14.62
N LEU A 51 -12.33 -17.81 15.27
CA LEU A 51 -12.85 -17.30 16.54
C LEU A 51 -13.74 -16.09 16.25
N SER A 52 -15.05 -16.30 16.32
CA SER A 52 -16.05 -15.26 15.99
C SER A 52 -16.43 -14.37 17.19
N GLU A 53 -16.13 -14.79 18.42
CA GLU A 53 -16.51 -14.03 19.63
C GLU A 53 -15.52 -12.88 19.88
N ILE A 54 -15.98 -11.65 19.65
CA ILE A 54 -15.22 -10.44 19.95
C ILE A 54 -15.34 -10.12 21.45
N ARG A 55 -14.22 -10.11 22.17
CA ARG A 55 -14.17 -9.76 23.61
C ARG A 55 -13.57 -8.38 23.91
N ARG A 56 -13.08 -7.67 22.88
CA ARG A 56 -12.36 -6.40 23.06
C ARG A 56 -13.30 -5.24 23.33
N GLN A 57 -14.28 -5.04 22.46
CA GLN A 57 -15.26 -3.96 22.56
C GLN A 57 -16.27 -4.27 23.67
N ARG A 58 -16.50 -3.29 24.56
CA ARG A 58 -17.42 -3.47 25.70
C ARG A 58 -18.89 -3.30 25.31
N VAL A 59 -19.19 -2.52 24.27
CA VAL A 59 -20.55 -2.21 23.84
C VAL A 59 -21.00 -3.12 22.69
N ASP A 60 -22.23 -3.63 22.74
CA ASP A 60 -22.76 -4.63 21.80
C ASP A 60 -22.70 -4.16 20.33
N TRP A 61 -23.23 -2.97 20.02
CA TRP A 61 -23.22 -2.44 18.65
C TRP A 61 -21.79 -2.24 18.11
N GLN A 62 -20.82 -1.91 18.98
CA GLN A 62 -19.41 -1.78 18.57
C GLN A 62 -18.79 -3.15 18.27
N ARG A 63 -19.21 -4.21 18.97
CA ARG A 63 -18.82 -5.59 18.64
C ARG A 63 -19.39 -5.99 17.28
N GLU A 64 -20.66 -5.73 17.02
CA GLU A 64 -21.29 -5.99 15.72
C GLU A 64 -20.60 -5.23 14.58
N ALA A 65 -20.31 -3.94 14.77
CA ALA A 65 -19.55 -3.16 13.80
C ALA A 65 -18.13 -3.71 13.58
N SER A 66 -17.47 -4.19 14.64
CA SER A 66 -16.15 -4.83 14.53
C SER A 66 -16.20 -6.15 13.74
N VAL A 67 -17.26 -6.95 13.90
CA VAL A 67 -17.53 -8.13 13.05
C VAL A 67 -17.78 -7.70 11.61
N ALA A 68 -18.55 -6.64 11.38
CA ALA A 68 -18.80 -6.12 10.03
C ALA A 68 -17.49 -5.74 9.34
N PHE A 69 -16.59 -5.02 10.02
CA PHE A 69 -15.27 -4.71 9.47
C PHE A 69 -14.42 -5.95 9.17
N ALA A 70 -14.42 -6.95 10.06
CA ALA A 70 -13.67 -8.19 9.87
C ALA A 70 -14.23 -9.02 8.69
N THR A 71 -15.54 -8.99 8.46
CA THR A 71 -16.21 -9.74 7.39
C THR A 71 -16.32 -8.99 6.06
N HIS A 72 -15.47 -7.99 5.83
CA HIS A 72 -15.47 -7.09 4.65
C HIS A 72 -16.74 -6.25 4.44
N ARG A 73 -17.64 -6.20 5.41
CA ARG A 73 -18.83 -5.33 5.41
C ARG A 73 -18.48 -3.97 5.99
N THR A 74 -17.44 -3.33 5.43
CA THR A 74 -16.88 -2.06 5.91
C THR A 74 -17.92 -0.94 5.89
N ALA A 75 -18.78 -0.90 4.87
CA ALA A 75 -19.92 0.01 4.77
C ALA A 75 -20.86 -0.09 5.98
N GLU A 76 -21.30 -1.29 6.33
CA GLU A 76 -22.16 -1.55 7.51
C GLU A 76 -21.46 -1.13 8.81
N GLY A 77 -20.18 -1.43 8.95
CA GLY A 77 -19.38 -1.00 10.11
C GLY A 77 -19.30 0.52 10.22
N LEU A 78 -19.01 1.23 9.12
CA LEU A 78 -18.96 2.70 9.11
C LEU A 78 -20.34 3.32 9.37
N ALA A 79 -21.40 2.76 8.80
CA ALA A 79 -22.77 3.19 9.05
C ALA A 79 -23.12 3.11 10.54
N ALA A 80 -22.78 2.01 11.23
CA ALA A 80 -23.02 1.89 12.67
C ALA A 80 -22.31 2.99 13.49
N TYR A 81 -21.05 3.33 13.15
CA TYR A 81 -20.35 4.44 13.82
C TYR A 81 -20.94 5.80 13.46
N ARG A 82 -21.38 6.02 12.23
CA ARG A 82 -22.07 7.25 11.79
C ARG A 82 -23.37 7.46 12.54
N ASP A 83 -24.20 6.42 12.63
CA ASP A 83 -25.52 6.47 13.26
C ASP A 83 -25.42 6.71 14.78
N ASN A 84 -24.28 6.34 15.37
CA ASN A 84 -23.94 6.63 16.77
C ASN A 84 -23.14 7.95 16.96
N GLY A 85 -23.02 8.80 15.93
CA GLY A 85 -22.36 10.11 16.01
C GLY A 85 -20.82 10.06 16.14
N ASN A 86 -20.20 8.95 15.79
CA ASN A 86 -18.75 8.73 15.91
C ASN A 86 -17.99 8.93 14.59
N ILE A 87 -18.65 9.44 13.55
CA ILE A 87 -18.01 9.92 12.32
C ILE A 87 -18.24 11.41 12.22
N ARG A 88 -17.15 12.19 12.12
CA ARG A 88 -17.17 13.64 11.99
C ARG A 88 -16.61 14.07 10.65
N LEU A 89 -17.39 14.85 9.93
CA LEU A 89 -16.99 15.49 8.68
C LEU A 89 -16.72 16.97 8.98
N SER A 90 -15.49 17.40 8.77
CA SER A 90 -15.11 18.81 8.86
C SER A 90 -14.83 19.35 7.45
N GLU A 91 -14.93 20.66 7.24
CA GLU A 91 -14.75 21.23 5.89
C GLU A 91 -13.33 21.02 5.36
N THR A 92 -12.34 21.06 6.25
CA THR A 92 -10.93 20.93 5.90
C THR A 92 -10.19 19.91 6.77
N ARG A 93 -9.08 19.37 6.25
CA ARG A 93 -8.16 18.54 7.04
C ARG A 93 -7.62 19.26 8.27
N GLY A 94 -7.44 20.58 8.21
CA GLY A 94 -7.00 21.39 9.35
C GLY A 94 -8.00 21.35 10.50
N GLU A 95 -9.28 21.54 10.19
CA GLU A 95 -10.38 21.47 11.16
C GLU A 95 -10.56 20.07 11.74
N ALA A 96 -10.52 19.03 10.89
CA ALA A 96 -10.61 17.64 11.35
C ALA A 96 -9.49 17.30 12.36
N ARG A 97 -8.26 17.78 12.13
CA ARG A 97 -7.16 17.64 13.10
C ARG A 97 -7.43 18.45 14.37
N GLY A 98 -7.97 19.66 14.25
CA GLY A 98 -8.37 20.48 15.39
C GLY A 98 -9.44 19.79 16.26
N GLU A 99 -10.41 19.13 15.64
CA GLU A 99 -11.41 18.31 16.34
C GLU A 99 -10.78 17.12 17.07
N ILE A 100 -9.86 16.40 16.44
CA ILE A 100 -9.09 15.32 17.09
C ILE A 100 -8.40 15.87 18.34
N VAL A 101 -7.72 17.02 18.26
CA VAL A 101 -7.03 17.63 19.39
C VAL A 101 -8.03 17.97 20.51
N ARG A 102 -9.16 18.60 20.18
CA ARG A 102 -10.20 18.94 21.17
C ARG A 102 -10.73 17.72 21.88
N ASP A 103 -11.15 16.69 21.15
CA ASP A 103 -11.74 15.49 21.76
C ASP A 103 -10.71 14.65 22.50
N TYR A 104 -9.46 14.60 22.01
CA TYR A 104 -8.37 13.92 22.71
C TYR A 104 -8.11 14.55 24.08
N LEU A 105 -8.10 15.88 24.16
CA LEU A 105 -7.89 16.60 25.41
C LEU A 105 -9.10 16.48 26.34
N ALA A 106 -10.32 16.55 25.80
CA ALA A 106 -11.55 16.31 26.56
C ALA A 106 -11.54 14.90 27.19
N ASP A 107 -11.19 13.88 26.39
CA ASP A 107 -11.07 12.50 26.89
C ASP A 107 -9.98 12.35 27.96
N ARG A 108 -8.85 13.04 27.80
CA ARG A 108 -7.77 13.06 28.80
C ARG A 108 -8.26 13.64 30.13
N ASP A 109 -9.12 14.65 30.09
CA ASP A 109 -9.65 15.29 31.30
C ASP A 109 -10.74 14.46 31.96
N GLU A 110 -11.63 13.86 31.17
CA GLU A 110 -12.68 12.98 31.67
C GLU A 110 -12.13 11.66 32.25
N ARG A 111 -11.07 11.12 31.63
CA ARG A 111 -10.53 9.79 31.96
C ARG A 111 -9.00 9.81 32.04
N PRO A 112 -8.38 10.48 33.04
CA PRO A 112 -6.93 10.63 33.11
C PRO A 112 -6.17 9.30 33.04
N GLU A 113 -6.68 8.26 33.70
CA GLU A 113 -6.08 6.90 33.72
C GLU A 113 -6.41 6.05 32.48
N GLY A 114 -7.32 6.52 31.62
CA GLY A 114 -7.71 5.82 30.40
C GLY A 114 -6.60 5.83 29.36
N THR A 115 -6.44 4.72 28.64
CA THR A 115 -5.49 4.63 27.53
C THR A 115 -6.09 5.22 26.26
N ARG A 116 -5.31 6.03 25.54
CA ARG A 116 -5.76 6.73 24.33
C ARG A 116 -4.67 6.83 23.28
N VAL A 117 -5.07 6.90 22.01
CA VAL A 117 -4.16 7.15 20.90
C VAL A 117 -4.88 7.80 19.72
N ALA A 118 -4.25 8.80 19.10
CA ALA A 118 -4.66 9.29 17.79
C ALA A 118 -3.96 8.49 16.68
N MET A 119 -4.64 8.24 15.57
CA MET A 119 -4.14 7.43 14.47
C MET A 119 -4.36 8.13 13.15
N ALA A 120 -3.35 8.09 12.29
CA ALA A 120 -3.47 8.55 10.91
C ALA A 120 -2.68 7.63 9.98
N HIS A 121 -2.98 7.67 8.69
CA HIS A 121 -2.21 6.89 7.71
C HIS A 121 -0.89 7.58 7.34
N ARG A 122 -0.90 8.90 7.12
CA ARG A 122 0.26 9.69 6.66
C ARG A 122 1.12 10.13 7.85
N ARG A 123 2.46 10.09 7.71
CA ARG A 123 3.37 10.54 8.78
C ARG A 123 3.31 12.05 8.99
N ALA A 124 3.03 12.82 7.94
CA ALA A 124 2.82 14.25 8.03
C ALA A 124 1.64 14.58 8.97
N ASP A 125 0.53 13.85 8.84
CA ASP A 125 -0.63 14.01 9.73
C ASP A 125 -0.34 13.56 11.16
N VAL A 126 0.35 12.43 11.33
CA VAL A 126 0.79 12.00 12.67
C VAL A 126 1.64 13.07 13.35
N ARG A 127 2.59 13.66 12.63
CA ARG A 127 3.42 14.75 13.16
C ARG A 127 2.58 15.98 13.50
N ALA A 128 1.72 16.42 12.59
CA ALA A 128 0.86 17.58 12.82
C ALA A 128 -0.08 17.39 14.02
N ILE A 129 -0.65 16.19 14.21
CA ILE A 129 -1.50 15.89 15.37
C ILE A 129 -0.68 15.86 16.66
N ASN A 130 0.50 15.23 16.65
CA ASN A 130 1.41 15.23 17.80
C ASN A 130 1.76 16.67 18.22
N ASP A 131 2.20 17.49 17.27
CA ASP A 131 2.60 18.87 17.50
C ASP A 131 1.42 19.71 18.03
N ALA A 132 0.21 19.52 17.47
CA ALA A 132 -0.98 20.25 17.87
C ALA A 132 -1.48 19.85 19.28
N ILE A 133 -1.52 18.54 19.61
CA ILE A 133 -1.86 18.07 20.95
C ILE A 133 -0.85 18.60 21.97
N ARG A 134 0.43 18.50 21.66
CA ARG A 134 1.50 18.96 22.54
C ARG A 134 1.43 20.47 22.76
N SER A 135 1.24 21.24 21.70
CA SER A 135 1.12 22.71 21.78
C SER A 135 -0.07 23.11 22.65
N ALA A 136 -1.23 22.47 22.47
CA ALA A 136 -2.41 22.72 23.29
C ALA A 136 -2.21 22.36 24.78
N LEU A 137 -1.44 21.31 25.08
CA LEU A 137 -1.05 20.97 26.46
C LEU A 137 -0.11 22.02 27.07
N GLN A 138 0.79 22.60 26.27
CA GLN A 138 1.65 23.69 26.73
C GLN A 138 0.86 24.98 26.95
N ASP A 139 -0.03 25.34 26.02
CA ASP A 139 -0.86 26.55 26.12
C ASP A 139 -1.84 26.50 27.29
N SER A 140 -2.27 25.29 27.69
CA SER A 140 -3.10 25.06 28.87
C SER A 140 -2.30 24.87 30.17
N TYR A 141 -0.98 25.10 30.15
CA TYR A 141 -0.07 24.92 31.31
C TYR A 141 -0.12 23.51 31.91
N ARG A 142 -0.40 22.48 31.11
CA ARG A 142 -0.34 21.07 31.50
C ARG A 142 0.97 20.40 31.10
N LEU A 143 1.76 21.07 30.27
CA LEU A 143 3.09 20.64 29.86
C LEU A 143 4.04 21.85 29.91
N ALA A 144 5.28 21.62 30.33
CA ALA A 144 6.29 22.67 30.34
C ALA A 144 6.62 23.16 28.91
N ARG A 145 6.94 24.45 28.79
CA ARG A 145 7.44 25.10 27.57
C ARG A 145 8.74 25.83 27.92
N GLY A 146 9.79 25.58 27.15
CA GLY A 146 11.10 26.21 27.32
C GLY A 146 12.01 25.53 28.37
N GLU A 147 13.30 25.81 28.24
CA GLU A 147 14.36 25.20 29.05
C GLU A 147 14.51 25.86 30.44
N GLU A 148 13.94 27.05 30.62
CA GLU A 148 13.99 27.86 31.84
C GLU A 148 12.88 27.52 32.86
N GLY A 149 12.06 26.50 32.57
CA GLY A 149 10.98 26.06 33.46
C GLY A 149 11.50 25.54 34.80
N HIS A 150 11.32 26.32 35.87
CA HIS A 150 11.55 25.91 37.27
C HIS A 150 10.25 25.70 38.04
N GLY A 151 9.12 25.63 37.34
CA GLY A 151 7.79 25.39 37.91
C GLY A 151 7.50 23.90 38.19
N PRO A 152 6.34 23.57 38.78
CA PRO A 152 5.96 22.20 39.13
C PRO A 152 5.86 21.23 37.95
N LEU A 153 5.78 21.75 36.72
CA LEU A 153 5.75 20.97 35.47
C LEU A 153 7.14 20.54 34.98
N GLY A 154 8.21 21.01 35.63
CA GLY A 154 9.59 20.80 35.21
C GLY A 154 10.01 21.68 34.02
N ARG A 155 11.03 21.22 33.29
CA ARG A 155 11.58 21.89 32.09
C ARG A 155 11.40 21.05 30.84
N GLU A 156 11.35 21.72 29.71
CA GLU A 156 11.50 21.09 28.39
C GLU A 156 12.99 20.93 28.07
N VAL A 157 13.38 19.78 27.52
CA VAL A 157 14.76 19.52 27.10
C VAL A 157 14.76 19.00 25.67
N SER A 158 15.66 19.56 24.86
CA SER A 158 15.84 19.18 23.46
C SER A 158 16.88 18.08 23.32
N PHE A 159 16.52 16.98 22.65
CA PHE A 159 17.39 15.84 22.40
C PHE A 159 17.52 15.58 20.89
N GLN A 160 18.64 14.94 20.50
CA GLN A 160 18.84 14.49 19.12
C GLN A 160 18.21 13.10 18.92
N THR A 161 17.17 13.03 18.09
CA THR A 161 16.54 11.75 17.68
C THR A 161 16.96 11.38 16.26
N ASN A 162 16.61 10.16 15.82
CA ASN A 162 16.84 9.69 14.45
C ASN A 162 16.15 10.58 13.39
N ASP A 163 15.00 11.17 13.72
CA ASP A 163 14.21 12.04 12.82
C ASP A 163 14.44 13.55 13.09
N GLY A 164 15.58 13.90 13.70
CA GLY A 164 16.01 15.27 13.98
C GLY A 164 15.92 15.64 15.47
N LYS A 165 16.11 16.93 15.78
CA LYS A 165 15.94 17.43 17.15
C LYS A 165 14.47 17.35 17.57
N ARG A 166 14.22 16.88 18.79
CA ARG A 166 12.89 16.83 19.42
C ARG A 166 13.00 17.25 20.88
N SER A 167 11.98 17.96 21.33
CA SER A 167 11.88 18.44 22.71
C SER A 167 10.88 17.59 23.48
N PHE A 168 11.27 17.20 24.69
CA PHE A 168 10.45 16.42 25.60
C PHE A 168 10.36 17.12 26.95
N ALA A 169 9.21 17.02 27.58
CA ALA A 169 8.93 17.53 28.93
C ALA A 169 8.28 16.43 29.79
N PRO A 170 8.34 16.54 31.13
CA PRO A 170 7.57 15.66 32.01
C PRO A 170 6.08 15.68 31.64
N GLY A 171 5.46 14.50 31.54
CA GLY A 171 4.09 14.32 31.07
C GLY A 171 3.94 14.12 29.57
N ASP A 172 5.02 14.22 28.78
CA ASP A 172 4.96 13.95 27.34
C ASP A 172 4.66 12.49 27.04
N ARG A 173 3.82 12.26 26.02
CA ARG A 173 3.60 10.93 25.47
C ARG A 173 4.67 10.61 24.44
N ILE A 174 5.26 9.42 24.51
CA ILE A 174 6.36 8.98 23.64
C ILE A 174 6.10 7.60 23.02
N VAL A 175 6.74 7.37 21.88
CA VAL A 175 6.74 6.09 21.16
C VAL A 175 8.16 5.62 20.88
N PHE A 176 8.44 4.35 21.17
CA PHE A 176 9.70 3.70 20.85
C PHE A 176 9.68 3.18 19.41
N LEU A 177 10.69 3.49 18.61
CA LEU A 177 10.75 3.18 17.18
C LEU A 177 11.64 1.98 16.84
N GLU A 178 12.44 1.49 17.79
CA GLU A 178 13.33 0.35 17.63
C GLU A 178 13.21 -0.61 18.83
N ASN A 179 13.57 -1.88 18.62
CA ASN A 179 13.62 -2.84 19.70
C ASN A 179 14.95 -2.68 20.45
N ASN A 180 14.92 -2.62 21.78
CA ASN A 180 16.12 -2.67 22.61
C ASN A 180 15.87 -3.61 23.79
N ARG A 181 16.65 -4.70 23.86
CA ARG A 181 16.48 -5.74 24.88
C ARG A 181 16.91 -5.28 26.26
N ASP A 182 17.95 -4.45 26.34
CA ASP A 182 18.52 -3.98 27.61
C ASP A 182 17.57 -3.00 28.29
N LEU A 183 16.87 -2.18 27.49
CA LEU A 183 15.80 -1.28 27.96
C LEU A 183 14.43 -1.97 28.10
N GLY A 184 14.30 -3.23 27.66
CA GLY A 184 13.02 -3.94 27.65
C GLY A 184 11.97 -3.40 26.65
N VAL A 185 12.35 -2.46 25.78
CA VAL A 185 11.41 -1.77 24.87
C VAL A 185 11.28 -2.45 23.50
N LYS A 186 10.08 -2.34 22.93
CA LYS A 186 9.74 -2.85 21.59
C LYS A 186 9.33 -1.70 20.68
N ASN A 187 9.59 -1.84 19.38
CA ASN A 187 9.10 -0.91 18.37
C ASN A 187 7.57 -0.85 18.39
N GLY A 188 7.03 0.37 18.51
CA GLY A 188 5.60 0.66 18.64
C GLY A 188 5.12 0.71 20.10
N MET A 189 5.97 0.40 21.07
CA MET A 189 5.63 0.55 22.49
C MET A 189 5.46 2.04 22.82
N LEU A 190 4.43 2.34 23.60
CA LEU A 190 4.15 3.68 24.10
C LEU A 190 4.59 3.82 25.55
N GLY A 191 4.88 5.05 25.96
CA GLY A 191 5.16 5.39 27.34
C GLY A 191 4.92 6.86 27.61
N THR A 192 5.00 7.22 28.89
CA THR A 192 4.84 8.60 29.36
C THR A 192 6.13 9.05 30.03
N VAL A 193 6.62 10.23 29.66
CA VAL A 193 7.83 10.82 30.24
C VAL A 193 7.53 11.22 31.68
N HIS A 194 8.28 10.67 32.62
CA HIS A 194 8.23 11.07 34.03
C HIS A 194 9.21 12.22 34.30
N GLN A 195 10.40 12.16 33.72
CA GLN A 195 11.44 13.17 33.92
C GLN A 195 12.37 13.26 32.71
N VAL A 196 12.90 14.46 32.45
CA VAL A 196 13.93 14.71 31.43
C VAL A 196 15.17 15.31 32.07
N GLU A 197 16.34 14.78 31.74
CA GLU A 197 17.63 15.28 32.20
C GLU A 197 18.54 15.63 31.01
N PRO A 198 19.06 16.87 30.90
CA PRO A 198 19.95 17.31 29.83
C PRO A 198 21.37 16.71 29.93
N GLY A 199 21.61 15.86 30.94
CA GLY A 199 22.91 15.25 31.23
C GLY A 199 23.64 15.98 32.34
N ARG A 200 24.39 15.21 33.14
CA ARG A 200 25.33 15.71 34.16
C ARG A 200 26.75 15.40 33.69
N PRO A 201 27.80 16.10 34.17
CA PRO A 201 29.17 15.70 33.89
C PRO A 201 29.40 14.22 34.26
N GLY A 202 29.71 13.37 33.28
CA GLY A 202 29.88 11.91 33.44
C GLY A 202 28.65 11.05 33.14
N ALA A 203 27.44 11.61 33.08
CA ALA A 203 26.21 10.92 32.70
C ALA A 203 25.50 11.69 31.58
N GLY A 204 25.39 11.10 30.40
CA GLY A 204 24.76 11.74 29.24
C GLY A 204 23.30 12.13 29.45
N PRO A 205 22.71 12.90 28.51
CA PRO A 205 21.29 13.22 28.53
C PRO A 205 20.42 11.95 28.60
N MET A 206 19.35 11.98 29.39
CA MET A 206 18.46 10.83 29.58
C MET A 206 16.99 11.22 29.80
N ILE A 207 16.11 10.31 29.44
CA ILE A 207 14.66 10.40 29.65
C ILE A 207 14.24 9.28 30.59
N VAL A 208 13.56 9.61 31.69
CA VAL A 208 12.91 8.63 32.55
C VAL A 208 11.47 8.50 32.10
N ALA A 209 11.07 7.30 31.69
CA ALA A 209 9.77 7.04 31.08
C ALA A 209 9.06 5.88 31.78
N GLN A 210 7.75 6.01 31.98
CA GLN A 210 6.89 4.93 32.41
C GLN A 210 6.31 4.23 31.17
N LEU A 211 6.53 2.93 31.04
CA LEU A 211 6.00 2.13 29.92
C LEU A 211 4.53 1.75 30.13
N ASP A 212 3.80 1.64 29.02
CA ASP A 212 2.44 1.13 29.04
C ASP A 212 2.37 -0.40 29.18
N GLY A 213 1.42 -0.88 29.97
CA GLY A 213 1.07 -2.30 30.08
C GLY A 213 1.13 -2.85 31.50
N ARG A 214 0.93 -4.17 31.63
CA ARG A 214 0.98 -4.85 32.93
C ARG A 214 2.41 -4.79 33.47
N GLY A 215 2.60 -4.02 34.53
CA GLY A 215 3.89 -3.84 35.21
C GLY A 215 4.40 -2.39 35.26
N ALA A 216 3.80 -1.47 34.48
CA ALA A 216 4.05 -0.02 34.47
C ALA A 216 5.49 0.37 34.87
N GLU A 217 6.46 -0.26 34.22
CA GLU A 217 7.87 -0.19 34.60
C GLU A 217 8.43 1.18 34.24
N ILE A 218 9.16 1.78 35.19
CA ILE A 218 9.88 3.03 34.96
C ILE A 218 11.26 2.66 34.45
N ILE A 219 11.58 3.11 33.24
CA ILE A 219 12.86 2.88 32.59
C ILE A 219 13.63 4.19 32.44
N THR A 220 14.95 4.10 32.42
CA THR A 220 15.84 5.21 32.09
C THR A 220 16.41 5.00 30.70
N VAL A 221 16.14 5.94 29.80
CA VAL A 221 16.54 5.90 28.40
C VAL A 221 17.72 6.85 28.21
N PRO A 222 18.97 6.35 28.10
CA PRO A 222 20.13 7.17 27.78
C PRO A 222 20.05 7.63 26.32
N MET A 223 19.91 8.94 26.10
CA MET A 223 19.67 9.52 24.77
C MET A 223 20.91 9.53 23.87
N ASN A 224 22.08 9.23 24.44
CA ASN A 224 23.29 9.00 23.66
C ASN A 224 23.25 7.67 22.90
N ASP A 225 22.65 6.64 23.52
CA ASP A 225 22.67 5.26 23.02
C ASP A 225 21.37 4.88 22.31
N TYR A 226 20.24 5.47 22.74
CA TYR A 226 18.93 5.20 22.17
C TYR A 226 18.27 6.49 21.65
N ARG A 227 18.29 6.66 20.31
CA ARG A 227 17.76 7.85 19.60
C ARG A 227 16.47 7.58 18.82
N ALA A 228 15.97 6.35 18.88
CA ALA A 228 14.79 5.89 18.16
C ALA A 228 13.51 6.14 18.96
N ILE A 229 13.23 7.41 19.25
CA ILE A 229 12.07 7.87 20.03
C ILE A 229 11.42 9.09 19.37
N ASP A 230 10.11 9.21 19.46
CA ASP A 230 9.34 10.36 18.98
C ASP A 230 8.10 10.59 19.89
N HIS A 231 7.32 11.65 19.63
CA HIS A 231 6.06 11.87 20.34
C HIS A 231 5.02 10.79 19.99
N GLY A 232 4.28 10.35 21.01
CA GLY A 232 3.38 9.19 20.95
C GLY A 232 1.91 9.51 21.18
N TYR A 233 1.49 10.79 21.12
CA TYR A 233 0.07 11.15 21.20
C TYR A 233 -0.72 10.60 20.00
N ALA A 234 -0.09 10.70 18.82
CA ALA A 234 -0.53 10.15 17.56
C ALA A 234 0.52 9.17 17.02
N THR A 235 0.04 8.13 16.34
CA THR A 235 0.89 7.12 15.69
C THR A 235 0.29 6.67 14.36
N THR A 236 1.10 6.09 13.48
CA THR A 236 0.57 5.56 12.22
C THR A 236 -0.31 4.33 12.46
N ILE A 237 -1.38 4.15 11.69
CA ILE A 237 -2.29 2.97 11.80
C ILE A 237 -1.51 1.64 11.84
N HIS A 238 -0.48 1.49 10.99
CA HIS A 238 0.38 0.30 10.94
C HIS A 238 1.11 -0.01 12.25
N LYS A 239 1.47 1.01 13.05
CA LYS A 239 2.19 0.84 14.32
C LYS A 239 1.27 0.40 15.46
N ASN A 240 -0.04 0.60 15.33
CA ASN A 240 -1.03 0.13 16.31
C ASN A 240 -1.54 -1.29 16.02
N GLN A 241 -0.95 -2.01 15.07
CA GLN A 241 -1.35 -3.38 14.82
C GLN A 241 -1.12 -4.23 16.09
N GLY A 242 -2.19 -4.82 16.61
CA GLY A 242 -2.17 -5.57 17.87
C GLY A 242 -2.27 -4.71 19.14
N ALA A 243 -2.20 -3.38 19.05
CA ALA A 243 -2.44 -2.50 20.18
C ALA A 243 -3.93 -2.51 20.56
N THR A 244 -4.22 -2.26 21.84
CA THR A 244 -5.57 -2.07 22.36
C THR A 244 -5.57 -0.91 23.33
N VAL A 245 -6.43 0.07 23.09
CA VAL A 245 -6.60 1.28 23.90
C VAL A 245 -8.06 1.42 24.30
N ASP A 246 -8.36 2.23 25.31
CA ASP A 246 -9.75 2.50 25.70
C ASP A 246 -10.43 3.41 24.69
N ARG A 247 -9.75 4.49 24.26
CA ARG A 247 -10.21 5.42 23.22
C ARG A 247 -9.24 5.57 22.06
N SER A 248 -9.78 5.69 20.86
CA SER A 248 -8.99 6.00 19.68
C SER A 248 -9.61 7.09 18.81
N PHE A 249 -8.77 7.93 18.22
CA PHE A 249 -9.17 9.03 17.34
C PHE A 249 -8.52 8.85 15.98
N VAL A 250 -9.29 8.63 14.92
CA VAL A 250 -8.76 8.23 13.60
C VAL A 250 -8.96 9.35 12.60
N LEU A 251 -7.89 9.84 11.99
CA LEU A 251 -7.97 10.70 10.82
C LEU A 251 -8.08 9.84 9.55
N ALA A 252 -9.21 9.94 8.85
CA ALA A 252 -9.44 9.31 7.56
C ALA A 252 -8.56 9.95 6.48
N SER A 253 -8.17 9.15 5.47
CA SER A 253 -7.54 9.66 4.25
C SER A 253 -7.98 8.82 3.06
N GLY A 254 -8.02 9.41 1.86
CA GLY A 254 -8.32 8.72 0.61
C GLY A 254 -7.30 7.63 0.21
N THR A 255 -6.19 7.52 0.95
CA THR A 255 -5.16 6.48 0.84
C THR A 255 -5.43 5.27 1.74
N MET A 256 -6.51 5.29 2.51
CA MET A 256 -6.95 4.14 3.28
C MET A 256 -7.75 3.18 2.40
N ASP A 257 -7.67 1.90 2.76
CA ASP A 257 -8.43 0.80 2.19
C ASP A 257 -9.22 0.08 3.30
N ARG A 258 -9.92 -0.99 2.96
CA ARG A 258 -10.70 -1.77 3.93
C ARG A 258 -9.85 -2.35 5.06
N HIS A 259 -8.61 -2.75 4.79
CA HIS A 259 -7.73 -3.37 5.78
C HIS A 259 -7.19 -2.34 6.79
N LEU A 260 -6.78 -1.16 6.31
CA LEU A 260 -6.40 -0.03 7.15
C LEU A 260 -7.57 0.46 7.97
N THR A 261 -8.76 0.54 7.38
CA THR A 261 -10.00 0.92 8.06
C THR A 261 -10.33 -0.08 9.16
N TYR A 262 -10.32 -1.37 8.87
CA TYR A 262 -10.54 -2.41 9.87
C TYR A 262 -9.57 -2.29 11.03
N VAL A 263 -8.26 -2.16 10.76
CA VAL A 263 -7.28 -2.01 11.82
C VAL A 263 -7.54 -0.75 12.64
N ALA A 264 -7.70 0.41 12.00
CA ALA A 264 -7.88 1.67 12.72
C ALA A 264 -9.16 1.68 13.57
N MET A 265 -10.27 1.21 13.03
CA MET A 265 -11.58 1.26 13.70
C MET A 265 -11.72 0.22 14.82
N THR A 266 -10.84 -0.77 14.94
CA THR A 266 -10.99 -1.86 15.93
C THR A 266 -9.97 -1.85 17.06
N ARG A 267 -9.18 -0.78 17.24
CA ARG A 267 -8.19 -0.69 18.33
C ARG A 267 -8.77 -0.36 19.71
N HIS A 268 -10.00 0.18 19.76
CA HIS A 268 -10.62 0.67 20.99
C HIS A 268 -11.31 -0.43 21.81
N ARG A 269 -11.46 -0.21 23.13
CA ARG A 269 -12.36 -0.97 24.02
C ARG A 269 -13.69 -0.26 24.27
N ASP A 270 -13.64 1.07 24.45
CA ASP A 270 -14.79 1.88 24.86
C ASP A 270 -15.37 2.73 23.73
N GLY A 271 -14.52 3.22 22.82
CA GLY A 271 -15.00 3.80 21.57
C GLY A 271 -13.93 4.39 20.67
N VAL A 272 -14.29 4.58 19.41
CA VAL A 272 -13.48 5.21 18.38
C VAL A 272 -14.28 6.30 17.70
N SER A 273 -13.61 7.41 17.37
CA SER A 273 -14.15 8.46 16.50
C SER A 273 -13.33 8.55 15.23
N LEU A 274 -13.99 8.65 14.08
CA LEU A 274 -13.38 8.85 12.76
C LEU A 274 -13.62 10.29 12.31
N TYR A 275 -12.56 10.98 11.92
CA TYR A 275 -12.59 12.37 11.46
C TYR A 275 -12.16 12.41 10.00
N ALA A 276 -12.91 13.10 9.15
CA ALA A 276 -12.61 13.17 7.73
C ALA A 276 -12.76 14.60 7.20
N ASP A 277 -11.93 14.90 6.20
CA ASP A 277 -11.95 16.13 5.43
C ASP A 277 -13.00 16.03 4.31
N ALA A 278 -14.09 16.78 4.41
CA ALA A 278 -15.17 16.77 3.44
C ALA A 278 -14.71 17.21 2.03
N GLN A 279 -13.68 18.05 1.89
CA GLN A 279 -13.13 18.42 0.59
C GLN A 279 -12.36 17.24 -0.04
N GLU A 280 -11.53 16.55 0.74
CA GLU A 280 -10.80 15.36 0.26
C GLU A 280 -11.75 14.27 -0.26
N PHE A 281 -12.89 14.11 0.41
CA PHE A 281 -13.94 13.15 0.05
C PHE A 281 -15.12 13.78 -0.73
N GLY A 282 -14.98 15.02 -1.22
CA GLY A 282 -16.03 15.72 -1.98
C GLY A 282 -15.72 15.84 -3.48
N ASP A 283 -14.43 15.83 -3.85
CA ASP A 283 -13.94 16.36 -5.14
C ASP A 283 -13.52 15.30 -6.16
N ARG A 284 -13.81 14.01 -5.95
CA ARG A 284 -13.44 12.98 -6.92
C ARG A 284 -14.63 12.14 -7.30
N GLN A 285 -15.01 12.24 -8.58
CA GLN A 285 -15.95 11.38 -9.32
C GLN A 285 -16.13 10.03 -8.64
N ALA A 286 -17.07 9.99 -7.70
CA ALA A 286 -17.61 8.75 -7.24
C ALA A 286 -18.43 8.18 -8.38
N ASP A 287 -18.45 6.85 -8.39
CA ASP A 287 -19.25 5.94 -9.18
C ASP A 287 -20.46 6.55 -9.93
N GLN A 288 -20.79 6.01 -11.11
CA GLN A 288 -21.80 6.46 -12.08
C GLN A 288 -23.24 6.65 -11.54
N ARG A 289 -23.47 6.52 -10.24
CA ARG A 289 -24.75 6.62 -9.52
C ARG A 289 -25.08 8.03 -9.00
N LEU A 290 -24.06 8.87 -8.76
CA LEU A 290 -24.22 10.21 -8.22
C LEU A 290 -23.49 11.18 -9.14
N ALA A 291 -24.20 12.13 -9.73
CA ALA A 291 -23.58 13.25 -10.45
C ALA A 291 -23.46 14.45 -9.49
N PRO A 292 -22.37 14.58 -8.72
CA PRO A 292 -22.17 15.74 -7.85
C PRO A 292 -21.86 16.99 -8.69
N GLY A 293 -22.43 18.11 -8.29
CA GLY A 293 -22.11 19.41 -8.88
C GLY A 293 -22.71 20.56 -8.09
N ARG A 294 -22.27 21.78 -8.42
CA ARG A 294 -22.82 23.01 -7.87
C ARG A 294 -24.19 23.29 -8.50
N LEU A 295 -25.22 23.44 -7.69
CA LEU A 295 -26.55 23.80 -8.15
C LEU A 295 -26.53 25.20 -8.77
N VAL A 296 -26.74 25.30 -10.08
CA VAL A 296 -26.78 26.59 -10.80
C VAL A 296 -28.22 27.09 -10.89
N GLU A 297 -29.13 26.19 -11.25
CA GLU A 297 -30.52 26.52 -11.54
C GLU A 297 -31.39 25.29 -11.38
N HIS A 298 -32.63 25.47 -10.97
CA HIS A 298 -33.66 24.43 -11.00
C HIS A 298 -35.03 25.07 -11.08
N GLY A 299 -36.00 24.38 -11.68
CA GLY A 299 -37.34 24.93 -11.83
C GLY A 299 -38.21 24.14 -12.80
N LYS A 300 -39.40 24.68 -13.08
CA LYS A 300 -40.28 24.17 -14.14
C LYS A 300 -40.02 24.93 -15.43
N ALA A 301 -39.77 24.21 -16.51
CA ALA A 301 -39.65 24.76 -17.86
C ALA A 301 -40.17 23.75 -18.89
N PRO A 302 -40.50 24.19 -20.12
CA PRO A 302 -40.75 23.26 -21.22
C PRO A 302 -39.57 22.32 -21.38
N TYR A 303 -39.82 21.01 -21.53
CA TYR A 303 -38.76 20.00 -21.62
C TYR A 303 -37.70 20.37 -22.68
N GLU A 304 -36.41 20.28 -22.31
CA GLU A 304 -35.25 20.72 -23.09
C GLU A 304 -35.24 22.23 -23.48
N HIS A 305 -36.02 23.06 -22.78
CA HIS A 305 -36.25 24.47 -23.09
C HIS A 305 -36.77 24.73 -24.52
N GLN A 306 -37.44 23.73 -25.11
CA GLN A 306 -38.03 23.85 -26.45
C GLN A 306 -39.49 24.30 -26.36
N ALA A 307 -39.82 25.36 -27.09
CA ALA A 307 -41.19 25.88 -27.16
C ALA A 307 -42.11 24.84 -27.82
N GLY A 308 -43.14 24.39 -27.09
CA GLY A 308 -44.10 23.36 -27.54
C GLY A 308 -44.05 22.04 -26.76
N ASN A 309 -43.00 21.81 -25.97
CA ASN A 309 -42.91 20.64 -25.10
C ASN A 309 -43.72 20.80 -23.81
N ARG A 310 -44.10 19.67 -23.19
CA ARG A 310 -44.76 19.67 -21.87
C ARG A 310 -43.78 20.18 -20.80
N ASP A 311 -44.30 20.92 -19.82
CA ASP A 311 -43.52 21.40 -18.67
C ASP A 311 -42.97 20.22 -17.86
N SER A 312 -41.67 20.27 -17.57
CA SER A 312 -40.98 19.31 -16.72
C SER A 312 -40.05 20.04 -15.76
N TYR A 313 -39.75 19.40 -14.63
CA TYR A 313 -38.82 19.96 -13.66
C TYR A 313 -37.39 19.64 -14.08
N PHE A 314 -36.51 20.64 -14.06
CA PHE A 314 -35.10 20.48 -14.37
C PHE A 314 -34.21 20.89 -13.19
N VAL A 315 -33.02 20.31 -13.15
CA VAL A 315 -31.93 20.68 -12.25
C VAL A 315 -30.66 20.78 -13.07
N THR A 316 -30.01 21.93 -13.04
CA THR A 316 -28.74 22.19 -13.70
C THR A 316 -27.62 22.22 -12.68
N LEU A 317 -26.67 21.28 -12.82
CA LEU A 317 -25.48 21.17 -11.99
C LEU A 317 -24.25 21.57 -12.80
N GLU A 318 -23.34 22.31 -12.18
CA GLU A 318 -22.02 22.64 -12.73
C GLU A 318 -20.96 21.79 -12.05
N ASN A 319 -20.17 21.06 -12.84
CA ASN A 319 -19.05 20.28 -12.31
C ASN A 319 -17.80 21.16 -12.08
N ASP A 320 -16.76 20.61 -11.45
CA ASP A 320 -15.52 21.34 -11.14
C ASP A 320 -14.75 21.83 -12.39
N LYS A 321 -15.12 21.36 -13.59
CA LYS A 321 -14.58 21.81 -14.88
C LYS A 321 -15.41 22.93 -15.52
N GLY A 322 -16.42 23.46 -14.82
CA GLY A 322 -17.35 24.46 -15.33
C GLY A 322 -18.35 23.94 -16.35
N GLN A 323 -18.44 22.62 -16.55
CA GLN A 323 -19.41 22.03 -17.47
C GLN A 323 -20.76 21.90 -16.77
N LYS A 324 -21.80 22.41 -17.42
CA LYS A 324 -23.18 22.34 -16.93
C LYS A 324 -23.87 21.09 -17.47
N HIS A 325 -24.51 20.36 -16.58
CA HIS A 325 -25.33 19.20 -16.90
C HIS A 325 -26.74 19.43 -16.36
N THR A 326 -27.73 19.40 -17.25
CA THR A 326 -29.14 19.56 -16.90
C THR A 326 -29.82 18.20 -16.90
N VAL A 327 -30.41 17.84 -15.76
CA VAL A 327 -31.19 16.61 -15.58
C VAL A 327 -32.67 17.00 -15.51
N TRP A 328 -33.50 16.26 -16.24
CA TRP A 328 -34.95 16.46 -16.31
C TRP A 328 -35.68 15.28 -15.66
N GLY A 329 -36.77 15.57 -14.95
CA GLY A 329 -37.53 14.52 -14.30
C GLY A 329 -38.70 15.05 -13.48
N VAL A 330 -39.84 14.37 -13.58
CA VAL A 330 -41.05 14.73 -12.83
C VAL A 330 -40.89 14.59 -11.31
N ASP A 331 -40.09 13.62 -10.84
CA ASP A 331 -39.82 13.41 -9.42
C ASP A 331 -38.72 14.33 -8.86
N LEU A 332 -37.95 15.02 -9.73
CA LEU A 332 -36.95 16.00 -9.28
C LEU A 332 -37.60 17.14 -8.50
N GLN A 333 -38.83 17.54 -8.84
CA GLN A 333 -39.54 18.57 -8.10
C GLN A 333 -39.72 18.16 -6.62
N ARG A 334 -40.16 16.93 -6.38
CA ARG A 334 -40.34 16.39 -5.02
C ARG A 334 -38.98 16.34 -4.30
N ALA A 335 -37.98 15.73 -4.93
CA ALA A 335 -36.65 15.55 -4.35
C ALA A 335 -35.96 16.89 -4.00
N MET A 336 -36.06 17.90 -4.87
CA MET A 336 -35.53 19.24 -4.63
C MET A 336 -36.31 20.02 -3.58
N THR A 337 -37.63 19.81 -3.47
CA THR A 337 -38.46 20.44 -2.44
C THR A 337 -38.16 19.86 -1.05
N GLU A 338 -37.95 18.53 -0.97
CA GLU A 338 -37.59 17.85 0.27
C GLU A 338 -36.19 18.24 0.77
N ALA A 339 -35.21 18.33 -0.13
CA ALA A 339 -33.84 18.68 0.24
C ALA A 339 -33.62 20.20 0.41
N ALA A 340 -34.44 21.03 -0.25
CA ALA A 340 -34.39 22.50 -0.24
C ALA A 340 -32.98 23.12 -0.33
N PRO A 341 -32.11 22.70 -1.27
CA PRO A 341 -30.75 23.25 -1.39
C PRO A 341 -30.78 24.70 -1.89
N SER A 342 -29.83 25.52 -1.43
CA SER A 342 -29.64 26.88 -1.95
C SER A 342 -28.95 26.85 -3.33
N ILE A 343 -29.27 27.81 -4.19
CA ILE A 343 -28.52 28.03 -5.44
C ILE A 343 -27.06 28.31 -5.07
N GLY A 344 -26.14 27.59 -5.68
CA GLY A 344 -24.70 27.60 -5.36
C GLY A 344 -24.25 26.48 -4.42
N ALA A 345 -25.16 25.70 -3.81
CA ALA A 345 -24.80 24.56 -2.97
C ALA A 345 -24.28 23.38 -3.80
N LYS A 346 -23.35 22.60 -3.24
CA LYS A 346 -22.88 21.35 -3.84
C LYS A 346 -23.89 20.25 -3.50
N ILE A 347 -24.53 19.68 -4.52
CA ILE A 347 -25.52 18.61 -4.39
C ILE A 347 -25.21 17.46 -5.34
N GLY A 348 -25.80 16.29 -5.08
CA GLY A 348 -25.73 15.16 -5.98
C GLY A 348 -27.10 14.54 -6.20
N LEU A 349 -27.35 14.10 -7.43
CA LEU A 349 -28.59 13.44 -7.82
C LEU A 349 -28.37 11.93 -7.90
N GLU A 350 -29.14 11.17 -7.14
CA GLU A 350 -29.20 9.70 -7.18
C GLU A 350 -30.46 9.26 -7.93
N HIS A 351 -30.31 8.40 -8.94
CA HIS A 351 -31.43 7.72 -9.59
C HIS A 351 -31.76 6.43 -8.83
N ARG A 352 -32.97 6.34 -8.26
CA ARG A 352 -33.43 5.22 -7.40
C ARG A 352 -34.25 4.17 -8.15
N GLY A 353 -34.30 4.25 -9.48
CA GLY A 353 -35.08 3.35 -10.33
C GLY A 353 -36.16 4.07 -11.14
N SER A 354 -36.83 3.31 -12.00
CA SER A 354 -37.92 3.82 -12.85
C SER A 354 -39.16 2.94 -12.73
N GLU A 355 -40.33 3.58 -12.63
CA GLU A 355 -41.63 2.93 -12.69
C GLU A 355 -42.27 3.24 -14.05
N THR A 356 -42.67 2.22 -14.82
CA THR A 356 -43.32 2.43 -16.12
C THR A 356 -44.78 2.83 -15.88
N VAL A 357 -45.14 4.06 -16.23
CA VAL A 357 -46.49 4.59 -16.10
C VAL A 357 -47.07 4.81 -17.49
N ARG A 358 -48.29 4.30 -17.72
CA ARG A 358 -49.01 4.48 -18.98
C ARG A 358 -49.79 5.79 -18.95
N LEU A 359 -49.48 6.70 -19.85
CA LEU A 359 -50.11 8.01 -19.99
C LEU A 359 -51.52 7.88 -20.60
N PRO A 360 -52.41 8.86 -20.37
CA PRO A 360 -53.78 8.86 -20.91
C PRO A 360 -53.87 8.84 -22.46
N ASP A 361 -52.77 9.18 -23.14
CA ASP A 361 -52.60 9.12 -24.60
C ASP A 361 -52.13 7.74 -25.10
N GLY A 362 -52.01 6.74 -24.21
CA GLY A 362 -51.61 5.38 -24.54
C GLY A 362 -50.10 5.14 -24.57
N THR A 363 -49.27 6.19 -24.41
CA THR A 363 -47.80 6.07 -24.38
C THR A 363 -47.28 5.59 -23.03
N GLU A 364 -46.19 4.82 -23.03
CA GLU A 364 -45.49 4.39 -21.82
C GLU A 364 -44.36 5.38 -21.50
N ALA A 365 -44.37 5.93 -20.28
CA ALA A 365 -43.33 6.84 -19.79
C ALA A 365 -42.67 6.27 -18.54
N GLN A 366 -41.34 6.39 -18.45
CA GLN A 366 -40.59 5.99 -17.26
C GLN A 366 -40.58 7.12 -16.24
N ARG A 367 -41.25 6.89 -15.11
CA ARG A 367 -41.19 7.77 -13.95
C ARG A 367 -39.94 7.41 -13.14
N ASN A 368 -38.87 8.17 -13.36
CA ASN A 368 -37.63 8.05 -12.59
C ASN A 368 -37.84 8.58 -11.17
N ALA A 369 -37.42 7.81 -10.16
CA ALA A 369 -37.36 8.25 -8.77
C ALA A 369 -35.99 8.87 -8.48
N TRP A 370 -35.98 10.06 -7.87
CA TRP A 370 -34.75 10.80 -7.58
C TRP A 370 -34.57 11.06 -6.09
N LYS A 371 -33.34 10.99 -5.59
CA LYS A 371 -32.95 11.56 -4.28
C LYS A 371 -31.88 12.62 -4.49
N VAL A 372 -32.04 13.76 -3.81
CA VAL A 372 -31.03 14.80 -3.73
C VAL A 372 -30.21 14.56 -2.48
N HIS A 373 -28.89 14.51 -2.64
CA HIS A 373 -27.91 14.43 -1.56
C HIS A 373 -27.25 15.79 -1.38
N ASP A 374 -27.13 16.24 -0.14
CA ASP A 374 -26.33 17.41 0.20
C ASP A 374 -24.82 17.11 0.20
N ALA A 375 -24.01 18.15 0.40
CA ALA A 375 -22.55 18.03 0.39
C ALA A 375 -22.01 17.07 1.48
N GLY A 376 -22.65 17.01 2.66
CA GLY A 376 -22.25 16.15 3.76
C GLY A 376 -22.61 14.68 3.53
N GLU A 377 -23.79 14.40 2.98
CA GLU A 377 -24.19 13.06 2.56
C GLU A 377 -23.29 12.55 1.44
N LEU A 378 -22.93 13.41 0.48
CA LEU A 378 -21.99 13.06 -0.59
C LEU A 378 -20.61 12.73 -0.03
N ALA A 379 -20.05 13.59 0.83
CA ALA A 379 -18.76 13.34 1.45
C ALA A 379 -18.77 12.05 2.28
N SER A 380 -19.87 11.76 3.00
CA SER A 380 -20.07 10.51 3.75
C SER A 380 -20.06 9.29 2.84
N ALA A 381 -20.80 9.32 1.73
CA ALA A 381 -20.87 8.21 0.78
C ALA A 381 -19.52 7.98 0.09
N GLN A 382 -18.80 9.04 -0.27
CA GLN A 382 -17.47 8.94 -0.84
C GLN A 382 -16.44 8.40 0.16
N LEU A 383 -16.48 8.86 1.41
CA LEU A 383 -15.68 8.32 2.51
C LEU A 383 -15.90 6.81 2.65
N GLU A 384 -17.16 6.40 2.74
CA GLU A 384 -17.55 4.99 2.87
C GLU A 384 -17.03 4.15 1.70
N ASN A 385 -17.25 4.62 0.47
CA ASN A 385 -16.75 3.96 -0.75
C ASN A 385 -15.22 3.84 -0.74
N ARG A 386 -14.51 4.90 -0.36
CA ARG A 386 -13.04 4.94 -0.33
C ARG A 386 -12.45 3.99 0.70
N LEU A 387 -13.02 3.99 1.90
CA LEU A 387 -12.58 3.15 3.01
C LEU A 387 -12.98 1.69 2.82
N SER A 388 -14.02 1.40 2.04
CA SER A 388 -14.45 0.03 1.73
C SER A 388 -13.69 -0.61 0.56
N ARG A 389 -12.81 0.12 -0.12
CA ARG A 389 -12.04 -0.40 -1.27
C ARG A 389 -11.18 -1.59 -0.85
N SER A 390 -11.13 -2.61 -1.71
CA SER A 390 -10.21 -3.73 -1.55
C SER A 390 -8.77 -3.30 -1.86
N GLY A 391 -7.88 -3.38 -0.85
CA GLY A 391 -6.44 -3.15 -1.01
C GLY A 391 -5.72 -4.22 -1.84
N ALA A 392 -6.40 -5.29 -2.27
CA ALA A 392 -5.82 -6.30 -3.16
C ALA A 392 -5.42 -5.73 -4.54
N LYS A 393 -5.90 -4.53 -4.88
CA LYS A 393 -5.54 -3.80 -6.11
C LYS A 393 -4.40 -2.79 -5.92
N GLU A 394 -3.93 -2.55 -4.68
CA GLU A 394 -2.75 -1.70 -4.45
C GLU A 394 -1.48 -2.50 -4.74
N THR A 395 -0.88 -2.22 -5.90
CA THR A 395 0.45 -2.71 -6.22
C THR A 395 1.50 -1.80 -5.59
N THR A 396 2.76 -2.24 -5.52
CA THR A 396 3.90 -1.43 -5.06
C THR A 396 4.09 -0.12 -5.85
N LEU A 397 3.34 0.11 -6.94
CA LEU A 397 3.33 1.36 -7.70
C LEU A 397 2.44 2.44 -7.07
N ASP A 398 1.34 2.09 -6.39
CA ASP A 398 0.53 3.06 -5.62
C ASP A 398 1.33 3.60 -4.42
N TYR A 399 2.30 2.82 -3.95
CA TYR A 399 3.27 3.26 -2.95
C TYR A 399 4.15 4.42 -3.40
N THR A 400 4.33 4.77 -4.69
CA THR A 400 5.26 5.87 -5.06
C THR A 400 4.64 7.25 -4.83
N ARG A 401 3.40 7.46 -5.26
CA ARG A 401 2.62 8.68 -5.01
C ARG A 401 2.26 8.79 -3.52
N ASP A 402 1.86 7.67 -2.93
CA ASP A 402 1.67 7.56 -1.49
C ASP A 402 2.96 7.74 -0.70
N PHE A 403 4.14 7.34 -1.19
CA PHE A 403 5.41 7.54 -0.47
C PHE A 403 5.82 9.00 -0.46
N ALA A 404 5.61 9.72 -1.57
CA ALA A 404 5.81 11.17 -1.65
C ALA A 404 4.82 11.92 -0.75
N GLU A 405 3.53 11.53 -0.76
CA GLU A 405 2.50 12.10 0.13
C GLU A 405 2.70 11.71 1.61
N ARG A 406 3.12 10.46 1.91
CA ARG A 406 3.42 9.95 3.27
C ARG A 406 4.62 10.67 3.90
N ARG A 407 5.53 11.23 3.10
CA ARG A 407 6.68 12.03 3.56
C ARG A 407 6.45 13.56 3.48
N GLY A 408 5.30 14.02 2.99
CA GLY A 408 5.02 15.46 2.81
C GLY A 408 5.79 16.12 1.65
N ILE A 409 6.40 15.34 0.76
CA ILE A 409 7.25 15.84 -0.34
C ILE A 409 6.38 16.55 -1.40
N ALA A 410 5.13 16.15 -1.57
CA ALA A 410 4.21 16.80 -2.52
C ALA A 410 3.90 18.27 -2.18
N GLU A 411 3.79 18.62 -0.89
CA GLU A 411 3.55 19.99 -0.43
C GLU A 411 4.81 20.87 -0.54
N THR A 412 6.00 20.29 -0.36
CA THR A 412 7.27 21.04 -0.42
C THR A 412 7.69 21.40 -1.86
N PHE A 413 7.22 20.67 -2.87
CA PHE A 413 7.64 20.85 -4.27
C PHE A 413 6.60 21.53 -5.18
N GLY A 414 5.43 21.94 -4.66
CA GLY A 414 4.48 22.75 -5.42
C GLY A 414 4.01 22.14 -6.76
N ILE A 415 3.96 20.81 -6.87
CA ILE A 415 3.56 20.15 -8.12
C ILE A 415 2.03 20.20 -8.24
N ARG A 416 1.51 21.31 -8.78
CA ARG A 416 0.23 21.34 -9.49
C ARG A 416 0.50 20.93 -10.94
N SER A 417 -0.05 19.82 -11.39
CA SER A 417 0.09 19.40 -12.79
C SER A 417 -0.99 20.08 -13.64
N ASP A 418 -0.65 21.20 -14.27
CA ASP A 418 -1.37 21.80 -15.40
C ASP A 418 -0.91 21.13 -16.71
N ILE A 419 -1.45 19.96 -17.06
CA ILE A 419 -1.39 19.44 -18.44
C ILE A 419 -2.70 18.70 -18.74
N GLU A 420 -3.64 19.39 -19.38
CA GLU A 420 -4.75 18.76 -20.12
C GLU A 420 -4.22 18.24 -21.47
N LEU A 421 -4.51 16.98 -21.77
CA LEU A 421 -4.41 16.43 -23.12
C LEU A 421 -5.84 16.16 -23.64
N PRO A 422 -6.20 16.64 -24.85
CA PRO A 422 -7.53 16.43 -25.41
C PRO A 422 -7.73 14.95 -25.78
N ARG A 423 -8.90 14.40 -25.42
CA ARG A 423 -9.31 13.06 -25.84
C ARG A 423 -9.79 13.09 -27.30
N ALA A 424 -9.12 12.34 -28.17
CA ALA A 424 -9.63 12.00 -29.48
C ALA A 424 -10.78 10.98 -29.38
N GLU A 425 -11.83 11.20 -30.17
CA GLU A 425 -13.00 10.33 -30.29
C GLU A 425 -12.61 8.93 -30.81
N VAL A 426 -13.16 7.88 -30.18
CA VAL A 426 -13.05 6.49 -30.63
C VAL A 426 -14.40 6.07 -31.22
N PRO A 427 -14.48 5.54 -32.46
CA PRO A 427 -15.73 5.10 -33.05
C PRO A 427 -16.24 3.82 -32.38
N ARG A 428 -17.57 3.73 -32.22
CA ARG A 428 -18.27 2.53 -31.75
C ARG A 428 -18.17 1.41 -32.78
N ILE A 429 -17.77 0.22 -32.33
CA ILE A 429 -17.89 -1.04 -33.09
C ILE A 429 -19.12 -1.77 -32.55
N GLU A 430 -20.14 -1.92 -33.38
CA GLU A 430 -21.32 -2.75 -33.12
C GLU A 430 -20.99 -4.24 -33.31
N THR A 431 -21.44 -5.08 -32.40
CA THR A 431 -21.45 -6.55 -32.56
C THR A 431 -22.91 -7.03 -32.60
N PRO A 432 -23.31 -7.88 -33.55
CA PRO A 432 -24.69 -8.35 -33.65
C PRO A 432 -24.91 -9.56 -32.74
N HIS A 433 -25.98 -9.51 -31.93
CA HIS A 433 -26.51 -10.64 -31.19
C HIS A 433 -27.37 -11.52 -32.12
N GLN A 434 -27.18 -12.84 -32.06
CA GLN A 434 -28.07 -13.84 -32.64
C GLN A 434 -28.93 -14.47 -31.54
N ASP A 435 -30.23 -14.51 -31.82
CA ASP A 435 -31.31 -15.08 -31.02
C ASP A 435 -31.22 -16.60 -30.91
N LEU A 436 -31.46 -17.13 -29.71
CA LEU A 436 -31.99 -18.48 -29.51
C LEU A 436 -33.11 -18.42 -28.46
N ALA A 437 -34.32 -18.68 -28.94
CA ALA A 437 -35.57 -18.74 -28.20
C ALA A 437 -35.61 -19.93 -27.24
N VAL A 438 -36.22 -19.73 -26.07
CA VAL A 438 -36.71 -20.81 -25.21
C VAL A 438 -38.23 -20.66 -25.10
N ASP A 439 -38.89 -21.68 -25.62
CA ASP A 439 -40.33 -21.86 -25.71
C ASP A 439 -40.99 -22.06 -24.34
N ARG A 440 -42.19 -21.51 -24.19
CA ARG A 440 -43.07 -21.67 -23.02
C ARG A 440 -44.11 -22.74 -23.35
N GLY A 441 -44.26 -23.73 -22.48
CA GLY A 441 -45.39 -24.68 -22.50
C GLY A 441 -45.93 -24.93 -21.09
N ASP A 442 -47.22 -24.65 -20.94
CA ASP A 442 -48.13 -24.79 -19.80
C ASP A 442 -48.20 -26.23 -19.22
N ASP A 443 -48.52 -26.37 -17.93
CA ASP A 443 -49.82 -26.94 -17.54
C ASP A 443 -50.11 -26.90 -16.02
N ARG A 444 -51.38 -26.65 -15.71
CA ARG A 444 -51.99 -26.53 -14.37
C ARG A 444 -52.91 -27.72 -14.09
N ARG A 445 -53.11 -28.00 -12.78
CA ARG A 445 -54.23 -28.71 -12.09
C ARG A 445 -54.25 -30.25 -12.22
N GLN A 446 -54.88 -31.02 -11.34
CA GLN A 446 -55.14 -31.06 -9.89
C GLN A 446 -55.77 -32.46 -9.62
N GLU A 447 -55.93 -32.83 -8.35
CA GLU A 447 -56.69 -33.97 -7.78
C GLU A 447 -55.99 -35.33 -7.63
N ALA A 448 -56.32 -36.18 -6.64
CA ALA A 448 -56.59 -36.08 -5.20
C ALA A 448 -56.87 -37.51 -4.69
N GLN A 449 -56.74 -37.69 -3.36
CA GLN A 449 -57.21 -38.82 -2.52
C GLN A 449 -56.31 -40.07 -2.48
N ARG A 450 -56.09 -40.76 -1.36
CA ARG A 450 -56.46 -40.64 0.07
C ARG A 450 -55.67 -41.76 0.79
N ASP A 451 -55.16 -41.53 2.00
CA ASP A 451 -55.57 -42.25 3.24
C ASP A 451 -54.53 -42.27 4.38
N ARG A 452 -55.08 -42.03 5.59
CA ARG A 452 -54.75 -42.55 6.93
C ARG A 452 -53.62 -41.93 7.80
N GLN A 453 -54.10 -41.04 8.69
CA GLN A 453 -54.06 -41.07 10.17
C GLN A 453 -52.83 -41.61 10.95
N GLU A 454 -52.34 -40.71 11.84
CA GLU A 454 -51.54 -40.82 13.08
C GLU A 454 -51.87 -42.02 14.02
N PRO A 455 -51.01 -42.45 15.02
CA PRO A 455 -50.41 -41.57 16.06
C PRO A 455 -49.07 -41.95 16.77
N ARG A 456 -48.57 -40.95 17.53
CA ARG A 456 -47.72 -40.90 18.76
C ARG A 456 -46.84 -42.07 19.27
N GLN A 457 -45.67 -41.62 19.78
CA GLN A 457 -44.96 -41.94 21.05
C GLN A 457 -43.83 -43.00 21.13
N GLU A 458 -42.73 -42.55 21.79
CA GLU A 458 -41.76 -43.31 22.62
C GLU A 458 -40.69 -44.18 21.90
N GLN A 459 -39.40 -44.33 22.31
CA GLN A 459 -38.56 -43.90 23.44
C GLN A 459 -37.10 -44.39 23.18
N ARG A 460 -36.11 -43.87 23.95
CA ARG A 460 -34.76 -44.44 24.31
C ARG A 460 -33.61 -44.24 23.31
N ARG A 461 -32.35 -43.95 23.72
CA ARG A 461 -31.69 -43.81 25.03
C ARG A 461 -30.34 -43.10 24.82
N SER A 462 -29.98 -42.17 25.71
CA SER A 462 -28.59 -41.78 25.95
C SER A 462 -27.98 -42.69 27.02
N ALA A 463 -26.65 -42.86 26.97
CA ALA A 463 -25.86 -43.55 27.97
C ALA A 463 -24.69 -42.63 28.36
N PHE A 464 -24.88 -41.81 29.38
CA PHE A 464 -24.31 -42.04 30.71
C PHE A 464 -24.63 -40.82 31.58
N ASP A 465 -25.47 -41.11 32.58
CA ASP A 465 -25.75 -40.31 33.75
C ASP A 465 -24.87 -40.84 34.89
N GLY A 466 -24.40 -39.96 35.78
CA GLY A 466 -23.41 -40.37 36.78
C GLY A 466 -23.00 -39.30 37.80
N LEU A 467 -23.97 -38.89 38.63
CA LEU A 467 -23.81 -38.42 40.02
C LEU A 467 -23.60 -36.90 40.32
N LYS A 468 -24.76 -36.25 40.48
CA LYS A 468 -25.32 -35.67 41.72
C LYS A 468 -24.62 -34.51 42.45
N LEU A 469 -25.32 -33.37 42.32
CA LEU A 469 -25.52 -32.20 43.18
C LEU A 469 -25.58 -32.40 44.71
N SER A 470 -25.04 -31.40 45.44
CA SER A 470 -25.79 -30.47 46.35
C SER A 470 -24.83 -29.36 46.83
N ARG A 471 -25.12 -28.05 46.64
CA ARG A 471 -25.73 -27.07 47.60
C ARG A 471 -25.18 -27.23 49.04
N SER A 472 -24.72 -26.22 49.80
CA SER A 472 -25.07 -24.79 49.87
C SER A 472 -24.20 -24.04 50.91
N ALA A 473 -24.13 -22.71 50.76
CA ALA A 473 -24.11 -21.64 51.79
C ALA A 473 -22.88 -21.38 52.71
N ALA A 474 -22.30 -20.19 52.50
CA ALA A 474 -22.17 -19.02 53.41
C ALA A 474 -21.36 -19.08 54.73
N THR A 475 -20.51 -18.04 54.89
CA THR A 475 -20.04 -17.36 56.14
C THR A 475 -19.23 -18.23 57.14
N ASP A 476 -18.16 -17.78 57.80
CA ASP A 476 -17.87 -16.49 58.40
C ASP A 476 -16.37 -16.41 58.81
N VAL A 477 -15.92 -15.22 59.18
CA VAL A 477 -14.59 -14.86 59.71
C VAL A 477 -14.37 -15.50 61.11
N PRO A 478 -13.12 -15.65 61.61
CA PRO A 478 -12.64 -14.64 62.57
C PRO A 478 -11.16 -14.23 62.41
N ALA A 479 -10.92 -13.03 62.92
CA ALA A 479 -9.65 -12.33 63.04
C ALA A 479 -8.97 -12.56 64.41
N ARG A 480 -7.80 -11.91 64.55
CA ARG A 480 -7.04 -11.49 65.76
C ARG A 480 -5.90 -12.41 66.21
N GLU A 481 -4.64 -11.96 66.03
CA GLU A 481 -3.81 -11.10 66.93
C GLU A 481 -2.77 -12.03 67.61
N GLN A 482 -1.50 -11.73 67.87
CA GLN A 482 -0.79 -10.48 68.18
C GLN A 482 0.73 -10.79 68.21
N GLY A 483 1.55 -9.82 67.74
CA GLY A 483 2.89 -9.47 68.27
C GLY A 483 4.08 -10.41 68.01
N ARG A 484 5.35 -9.98 68.06
CA ARG A 484 6.04 -8.67 68.04
C ARG A 484 7.54 -9.03 68.01
N ALA A 485 8.37 -8.32 67.22
CA ALA A 485 9.82 -8.09 67.44
C ALA A 485 10.76 -9.35 67.41
N GLN A 486 12.03 -9.33 66.97
CA GLN A 486 12.96 -8.40 66.32
C GLN A 486 14.20 -9.23 65.91
N GLU A 487 15.14 -8.58 65.21
CA GLU A 487 16.57 -8.93 65.08
C GLU A 487 17.08 -9.82 63.92
N VAL A 488 17.52 -9.10 62.87
CA VAL A 488 18.86 -9.11 62.23
C VAL A 488 19.67 -10.42 62.25
N GLN A 489 19.96 -10.96 61.06
CA GLN A 489 21.32 -11.17 60.52
C GLN A 489 21.30 -11.89 59.15
N THR A 490 21.87 -11.26 58.13
CA THR A 490 22.37 -11.93 56.91
C THR A 490 23.66 -12.68 57.27
N PRO A 491 23.91 -13.89 56.74
CA PRO A 491 24.80 -13.91 55.57
C PRO A 491 24.52 -15.01 54.51
N ALA A 492 24.91 -14.66 53.29
CA ALA A 492 25.54 -15.49 52.25
C ALA A 492 24.90 -16.81 51.76
N ARG A 493 24.53 -16.76 50.46
CA ARG A 493 24.77 -17.72 49.39
C ARG A 493 24.68 -19.22 49.72
N GLU A 494 23.60 -19.83 49.27
CA GLU A 494 23.64 -21.15 48.63
C GLU A 494 22.47 -21.29 47.64
N ALA A 495 22.77 -21.89 46.48
CA ALA A 495 21.87 -22.02 45.35
C ALA A 495 20.90 -23.18 45.58
N GLU A 496 19.60 -22.89 45.71
CA GLU A 496 18.57 -23.92 45.72
C GLU A 496 18.04 -24.21 44.31
N ALA A 497 18.02 -25.50 44.02
CA ALA A 497 17.68 -26.12 42.76
C ALA A 497 16.19 -25.97 42.39
N ARG A 498 15.93 -25.63 41.13
CA ARG A 498 14.61 -25.79 40.51
C ARG A 498 14.42 -27.24 40.04
N GLN A 499 13.25 -27.78 40.36
CA GLN A 499 12.81 -29.14 40.02
C GLN A 499 12.70 -29.36 38.48
N PRO A 500 12.97 -30.59 38.00
CA PRO A 500 13.06 -30.91 36.57
C PRO A 500 11.68 -31.09 35.90
N GLY A 501 11.58 -30.64 34.65
CA GLY A 501 10.44 -30.85 33.77
C GLY A 501 10.41 -32.26 33.17
N MET A 502 9.23 -32.68 32.69
CA MET A 502 8.85 -34.04 32.26
C MET A 502 9.58 -34.61 31.01
N PHE A 503 10.80 -34.18 30.71
CA PHE A 503 11.60 -34.69 29.59
C PHE A 503 13.04 -35.09 29.96
N ASP A 504 13.42 -35.00 31.24
CA ASP A 504 14.69 -35.52 31.71
C ASP A 504 14.63 -37.06 31.85
N GLY A 505 14.96 -37.77 30.77
CA GLY A 505 15.01 -39.24 30.77
C GLY A 505 15.12 -39.96 29.43
N LEU A 506 15.10 -39.28 28.29
CA LEU A 506 15.23 -39.94 26.97
C LEU A 506 16.70 -39.99 26.52
N ARG A 507 17.39 -41.09 26.85
CA ARG A 507 18.68 -41.44 26.24
C ARG A 507 18.45 -42.28 24.97
N LEU A 508 18.48 -41.65 23.80
CA LEU A 508 18.65 -42.35 22.53
C LEU A 508 20.15 -42.52 22.25
N LYS A 509 20.62 -43.77 22.31
CA LYS A 509 21.97 -44.18 21.96
C LYS A 509 22.15 -44.09 20.45
N ALA A 510 23.02 -43.18 19.98
CA ALA A 510 23.51 -43.18 18.61
C ALA A 510 24.73 -44.12 18.52
N SER A 511 24.61 -45.20 17.76
CA SER A 511 25.74 -45.99 17.26
C SER A 511 26.03 -45.60 15.79
N PRO A 512 27.30 -45.52 15.35
CA PRO A 512 27.65 -45.09 14.00
C PRO A 512 27.86 -46.28 13.05
N ALA A 513 27.37 -46.18 11.81
CA ALA A 513 27.95 -46.73 10.57
C ALA A 513 26.89 -46.72 9.42
N PRO A 514 27.27 -46.81 8.12
CA PRO A 514 28.58 -46.60 7.50
C PRO A 514 28.56 -45.54 6.38
N ALA A 515 29.76 -45.07 6.03
CA ALA A 515 30.02 -44.24 4.86
C ALA A 515 29.66 -44.98 3.56
N ALA A 516 28.71 -44.43 2.81
CA ALA A 516 28.55 -44.76 1.40
C ALA A 516 29.56 -43.93 0.59
N ARG A 517 30.52 -44.64 -0.01
CA ARG A 517 31.43 -44.13 -1.05
C ARG A 517 30.59 -43.63 -2.22
N SER A 518 30.64 -42.34 -2.51
CA SER A 518 30.38 -41.82 -3.85
C SER A 518 31.70 -41.80 -4.62
N GLU A 519 31.70 -42.51 -5.74
CA GLU A 519 32.81 -42.62 -6.65
C GLU A 519 33.20 -41.27 -7.24
N LYS A 520 34.52 -41.09 -7.38
CA LYS A 520 35.15 -40.01 -8.14
C LYS A 520 34.70 -40.10 -9.59
N ILE A 521 34.08 -39.04 -10.09
CA ILE A 521 34.33 -38.58 -11.46
C ILE A 521 35.24 -37.37 -11.34
N ARG A 522 36.48 -37.56 -11.81
CA ARG A 522 37.51 -36.54 -11.97
C ARG A 522 37.27 -35.83 -13.29
N GLY A 523 37.41 -34.50 -13.25
CA GLY A 523 37.88 -33.71 -14.38
C GLY A 523 36.92 -32.59 -14.75
N GLU A 524 37.08 -31.42 -14.15
CA GLU A 524 37.29 -30.16 -14.89
C GLU A 524 37.59 -29.00 -13.92
N GLN A 525 38.84 -28.54 -14.03
CA GLN A 525 39.37 -27.20 -13.83
C GLN A 525 38.98 -26.41 -12.56
N ASP A 526 39.99 -26.25 -11.70
CA ASP A 526 40.07 -25.28 -10.61
C ASP A 526 39.65 -23.86 -11.06
N LEU A 527 38.47 -23.41 -10.62
CA LEU A 527 38.24 -21.99 -10.35
C LEU A 527 38.21 -21.79 -8.84
N PRO A 528 38.90 -20.76 -8.30
CA PRO A 528 38.96 -20.55 -6.87
C PRO A 528 37.56 -20.19 -6.36
N ILE A 529 36.97 -21.06 -5.54
CA ILE A 529 35.85 -20.67 -4.68
C ILE A 529 36.43 -19.72 -3.64
N HIS A 530 36.49 -18.44 -3.99
CA HIS A 530 36.60 -17.37 -3.03
C HIS A 530 35.35 -17.43 -2.13
N ARG A 531 35.43 -18.13 -1.00
CA ARG A 531 34.61 -17.80 0.18
C ARG A 531 35.10 -16.44 0.67
N SER A 532 34.69 -15.37 0.00
CA SER A 532 35.04 -14.01 0.39
C SER A 532 34.18 -13.58 1.59
N PRO A 533 34.75 -12.89 2.58
CA PRO A 533 34.01 -12.20 3.66
C PRO A 533 33.11 -11.05 3.15
N ASP A 534 33.03 -10.81 1.83
CA ASP A 534 32.30 -9.72 1.18
C ASP A 534 30.77 -9.79 1.26
N ARG A 535 30.16 -10.93 1.65
CA ARG A 535 28.69 -11.02 1.80
C ARG A 535 28.14 -10.11 2.91
N LEU A 536 29.00 -9.58 3.79
CA LEU A 536 28.62 -8.70 4.91
C LEU A 536 28.85 -7.20 4.64
N ARG A 537 29.57 -6.81 3.58
CA ARG A 537 29.87 -5.39 3.29
C ARG A 537 28.73 -4.72 2.54
N PRO A 538 28.20 -3.53 2.86
CA PRO A 538 27.14 -2.85 2.08
C PRO A 538 27.51 -2.64 0.59
N LEU A 539 26.51 -2.62 -0.31
CA LEU A 539 26.72 -2.32 -1.74
C LEU A 539 27.36 -0.93 -1.89
N SER A 540 28.39 -0.83 -2.72
CA SER A 540 29.01 0.45 -3.08
C SER A 540 28.02 1.39 -3.79
N GLY A 541 28.30 2.69 -3.81
CA GLY A 541 27.42 3.68 -4.44
C GLY A 541 27.13 3.37 -5.91
N PHE A 542 28.12 2.89 -6.66
CA PHE A 542 27.93 2.48 -8.05
C PHE A 542 27.04 1.24 -8.18
N GLU A 543 27.27 0.23 -7.35
CA GLU A 543 26.48 -1.01 -7.33
C GLU A 543 24.99 -0.76 -7.00
N GLN A 544 24.69 0.21 -6.13
CA GLN A 544 23.31 0.62 -5.84
C GLN A 544 22.62 1.25 -7.06
N VAL A 545 23.37 2.04 -7.84
CA VAL A 545 22.86 2.68 -9.04
C VAL A 545 22.64 1.65 -10.17
N VAL A 546 23.56 0.69 -10.32
CA VAL A 546 23.39 -0.46 -11.24
C VAL A 546 22.15 -1.27 -10.85
N ASP A 547 21.96 -1.56 -9.56
CA ASP A 547 20.78 -2.29 -9.06
C ASP A 547 19.47 -1.55 -9.37
N ARG A 548 19.46 -0.22 -9.20
CA ARG A 548 18.30 0.63 -9.50
C ARG A 548 17.96 0.60 -10.99
N TYR A 549 18.96 0.76 -11.86
CA TYR A 549 18.76 0.67 -13.32
C TYR A 549 18.22 -0.70 -13.73
N ALA A 550 18.81 -1.78 -13.22
CA ALA A 550 18.39 -3.14 -13.55
C ALA A 550 16.96 -3.46 -13.09
N ARG A 551 16.51 -2.90 -11.95
CA ARG A 551 15.10 -3.03 -11.51
C ARG A 551 14.14 -2.31 -12.44
N ALA A 552 14.45 -1.07 -12.81
CA ALA A 552 13.62 -0.31 -13.75
C ALA A 552 13.53 -1.02 -15.12
N PHE A 553 14.64 -1.59 -15.59
CA PHE A 553 14.68 -2.36 -16.82
C PHE A 553 13.81 -3.64 -16.73
N SER A 554 14.01 -4.47 -15.70
CA SER A 554 13.24 -5.71 -15.50
C SER A 554 11.73 -5.45 -15.39
N ALA A 555 11.33 -4.33 -14.78
CA ALA A 555 9.94 -3.93 -14.69
C ALA A 555 9.32 -3.59 -16.05
N ALA A 556 10.07 -2.88 -16.91
CA ALA A 556 9.64 -2.57 -18.28
C ALA A 556 9.67 -3.81 -19.19
N ASP A 557 10.70 -4.64 -19.09
CA ASP A 557 10.89 -5.86 -19.90
C ASP A 557 9.78 -6.90 -19.62
N LYS A 558 9.32 -7.03 -18.37
CA LYS A 558 8.20 -7.91 -18.02
C LYS A 558 6.89 -7.56 -18.74
N GLN A 559 6.58 -6.26 -18.88
CA GLN A 559 5.40 -5.81 -19.62
C GLN A 559 5.54 -6.13 -21.11
N ALA A 560 6.71 -5.83 -21.68
CA ALA A 560 7.00 -6.09 -23.09
C ALA A 560 6.91 -7.60 -23.42
N ARG A 561 7.46 -8.48 -22.59
CA ARG A 561 7.36 -9.95 -22.76
C ARG A 561 5.94 -10.49 -22.61
N ALA A 562 5.09 -9.81 -21.84
CA ALA A 562 3.67 -10.14 -21.69
C ALA A 562 2.80 -9.61 -22.84
N GLY A 563 3.38 -8.96 -23.86
CA GLY A 563 2.64 -8.36 -24.98
C GLY A 563 1.83 -7.12 -24.57
N LEU A 564 2.14 -6.53 -23.41
CA LEU A 564 1.44 -5.37 -22.86
C LEU A 564 2.25 -4.08 -23.12
N PRO A 565 1.57 -2.93 -23.31
CA PRO A 565 2.26 -1.67 -23.50
C PRO A 565 3.00 -1.26 -22.21
N VAL A 566 4.30 -0.97 -22.35
CA VAL A 566 5.10 -0.42 -21.23
C VAL A 566 4.51 0.92 -20.82
N LEU A 567 4.20 1.09 -19.54
CA LEU A 567 3.56 2.28 -19.00
C LEU A 567 4.49 3.50 -19.11
N GLU A 568 3.94 4.69 -19.35
CA GLU A 568 4.73 5.93 -19.45
C GLU A 568 5.56 6.20 -18.18
N ALA A 569 5.01 5.89 -16.99
CA ALA A 569 5.75 5.99 -15.73
C ALA A 569 6.98 5.07 -15.68
N GLN A 570 6.88 3.85 -16.23
CA GLN A 570 8.00 2.91 -16.30
C GLN A 570 9.05 3.35 -17.32
N LYS A 571 8.62 3.93 -18.45
CA LYS A 571 9.55 4.54 -19.42
C LYS A 571 10.32 5.70 -18.79
N GLN A 572 9.63 6.56 -18.03
CA GLN A 572 10.24 7.66 -17.31
C GLN A 572 11.21 7.17 -16.20
N GLU A 573 10.82 6.16 -15.43
CA GLU A 573 11.69 5.58 -14.39
C GLU A 573 12.95 4.96 -14.99
N LEU A 574 12.82 4.18 -16.06
CA LEU A 574 13.96 3.59 -16.76
C LEU A 574 14.89 4.68 -17.33
N HIS A 575 14.32 5.74 -17.90
CA HIS A 575 15.10 6.88 -18.40
C HIS A 575 15.87 7.59 -17.27
N GLN A 576 15.18 7.91 -16.16
CA GLN A 576 15.80 8.58 -15.01
C GLN A 576 16.86 7.70 -14.33
N ALA A 577 16.61 6.40 -14.18
CA ALA A 577 17.60 5.47 -13.65
C ALA A 577 18.83 5.36 -14.57
N GLY A 578 18.62 5.43 -15.90
CA GLY A 578 19.70 5.48 -16.89
C GLY A 578 20.55 6.74 -16.75
N LEU A 579 19.94 7.92 -16.61
CA LEU A 579 20.65 9.18 -16.40
C LEU A 579 21.52 9.15 -15.13
N VAL A 580 20.98 8.65 -14.02
CA VAL A 580 21.72 8.54 -12.74
C VAL A 580 22.87 7.54 -12.87
N LEU A 581 22.67 6.45 -13.62
CA LEU A 581 23.72 5.48 -13.91
C LEU A 581 24.85 6.08 -14.76
N ASP A 582 24.50 6.85 -15.78
CA ASP A 582 25.48 7.52 -16.64
C ASP A 582 26.20 8.66 -15.92
N GLN A 583 25.56 9.32 -14.95
CA GLN A 583 26.23 10.27 -14.06
C GLN A 583 27.27 9.60 -13.16
N ALA A 584 26.98 8.40 -12.66
CA ALA A 584 27.91 7.64 -11.83
C ALA A 584 29.09 7.09 -12.66
N ARG A 585 28.83 6.68 -13.91
CA ARG A 585 29.84 6.26 -14.87
C ARG A 585 29.34 6.52 -16.28
N PRO A 586 29.95 7.46 -17.04
CA PRO A 586 29.49 7.79 -18.39
C PRO A 586 29.37 6.57 -19.31
N GLY A 587 28.21 6.42 -19.96
CA GLY A 587 27.92 5.35 -20.90
C GLY A 587 27.62 3.98 -20.27
N ALA A 588 27.48 3.90 -18.94
CA ALA A 588 27.18 2.65 -18.25
C ALA A 588 25.80 2.09 -18.60
N SER A 589 24.79 2.94 -18.83
CA SER A 589 23.44 2.48 -19.20
C SER A 589 23.46 1.77 -20.55
N ALA A 590 24.12 2.36 -21.54
CA ALA A 590 24.32 1.76 -22.87
C ALA A 590 25.15 0.48 -22.79
N LEU A 591 26.16 0.45 -21.93
CA LEU A 591 27.03 -0.72 -21.75
C LEU A 591 26.28 -1.91 -21.13
N ILE A 592 25.38 -1.68 -20.16
CA ILE A 592 24.52 -2.74 -19.60
C ILE A 592 23.59 -3.31 -20.67
N VAL A 593 22.97 -2.46 -21.47
CA VAL A 593 22.08 -2.91 -22.57
C VAL A 593 22.87 -3.69 -23.61
N SER A 594 24.07 -3.23 -23.97
CA SER A 594 24.95 -3.93 -24.92
C SER A 594 25.39 -5.28 -24.38
N ALA A 595 25.81 -5.34 -23.10
CA ALA A 595 26.16 -6.59 -22.43
C ALA A 595 24.97 -7.56 -22.42
N ALA A 596 23.78 -7.11 -22.05
CA ALA A 596 22.58 -7.96 -22.01
C ALA A 596 22.13 -8.49 -23.39
N ARG A 597 22.52 -7.85 -24.50
CA ARG A 597 22.22 -8.34 -25.85
C ARG A 597 23.18 -9.44 -26.31
N HIS A 598 24.43 -9.42 -25.84
CA HIS A 598 25.51 -10.25 -26.39
C HIS A 598 26.11 -11.23 -25.37
N ASP A 599 25.79 -11.08 -24.10
CA ASP A 599 26.18 -11.97 -23.01
C ASP A 599 24.91 -12.56 -22.36
N PRO A 600 24.65 -13.87 -22.53
CA PRO A 600 23.47 -14.52 -21.96
C PRO A 600 23.47 -14.51 -20.42
N GLU A 601 24.63 -14.44 -19.76
CA GLU A 601 24.68 -14.28 -18.31
C GLU A 601 24.24 -12.89 -17.89
N ALA A 602 24.65 -11.84 -18.61
CA ALA A 602 24.21 -10.47 -18.36
C ALA A 602 22.71 -10.30 -18.64
N ALA A 603 22.19 -10.95 -19.69
CA ALA A 603 20.76 -10.98 -20.02
C ALA A 603 19.93 -11.61 -18.89
N ARG A 604 20.38 -12.78 -18.40
CA ARG A 604 19.75 -13.48 -17.28
C ARG A 604 19.86 -12.69 -15.98
N ALA A 605 21.00 -12.03 -15.75
CA ALA A 605 21.18 -11.17 -14.59
C ALA A 605 20.21 -9.99 -14.59
N LEU A 606 19.99 -9.39 -15.76
CA LEU A 606 19.09 -8.26 -15.94
C LEU A 606 17.61 -8.65 -15.77
N ALA A 607 17.22 -9.82 -16.26
CA ALA A 607 15.84 -10.30 -16.25
C ALA A 607 15.44 -11.01 -14.93
N ASP A 608 16.28 -11.94 -14.47
CA ASP A 608 15.87 -13.00 -13.53
C ASP A 608 16.55 -12.91 -12.16
N LEU A 609 17.78 -12.38 -12.09
CA LEU A 609 18.52 -12.27 -10.83
C LEU A 609 18.06 -11.05 -10.01
N SER A 610 18.36 -11.06 -8.72
CA SER A 610 18.03 -9.95 -7.82
C SER A 610 19.13 -9.67 -6.79
N GLY A 611 19.14 -8.45 -6.26
CA GLY A 611 20.10 -8.03 -5.24
C GLY A 611 21.55 -8.09 -5.73
N ARG A 612 22.47 -8.48 -4.84
CA ARG A 612 23.92 -8.43 -5.13
C ARG A 612 24.37 -9.35 -6.24
N GLU A 613 23.74 -10.50 -6.37
CA GLU A 613 24.11 -11.48 -7.39
C GLU A 613 23.85 -10.93 -8.79
N ARG A 614 22.71 -10.24 -8.97
CA ARG A 614 22.44 -9.46 -10.18
C ARG A 614 23.50 -8.41 -10.43
N VAL A 615 23.82 -7.60 -9.42
CA VAL A 615 24.77 -6.49 -9.59
C VAL A 615 26.16 -7.01 -9.93
N GLY A 616 26.64 -8.04 -9.24
CA GLY A 616 27.94 -8.65 -9.52
C GLY A 616 28.02 -9.21 -10.94
N GLN A 617 26.98 -9.90 -11.41
CA GLN A 617 26.92 -10.43 -12.77
C GLN A 617 26.80 -9.33 -13.83
N LEU A 618 26.03 -8.27 -13.56
CA LEU A 618 25.93 -7.13 -14.47
C LEU A 618 27.24 -6.34 -14.56
N VAL A 619 27.93 -6.11 -13.44
CA VAL A 619 29.23 -5.43 -13.44
C VAL A 619 30.28 -6.29 -14.17
N ALA A 620 30.32 -7.60 -13.91
CA ALA A 620 31.18 -8.51 -14.65
C ALA A 620 30.86 -8.54 -16.15
N GLY A 621 29.58 -8.54 -16.52
CA GLY A 621 29.13 -8.45 -17.91
C GLY A 621 29.52 -7.13 -18.58
N MET A 622 29.44 -6.00 -17.86
CA MET A 622 29.92 -4.71 -18.36
C MET A 622 31.43 -4.70 -18.62
N ASP A 623 32.22 -5.33 -17.74
CA ASP A 623 33.66 -5.41 -17.91
C ASP A 623 34.05 -6.30 -19.10
N ARG A 624 33.34 -7.44 -19.29
CA ARG A 624 33.48 -8.28 -20.48
C ARG A 624 33.12 -7.55 -21.77
N GLU A 625 31.99 -6.83 -21.78
CA GLU A 625 31.55 -6.06 -22.93
C GLU A 625 32.53 -4.93 -23.27
N ARG A 626 33.08 -4.25 -22.26
CA ARG A 626 34.12 -3.24 -22.46
C ARG A 626 35.40 -3.83 -23.06
N ALA A 627 35.81 -5.02 -22.61
CA ALA A 627 36.95 -5.72 -23.17
C ALA A 627 36.69 -6.13 -24.63
N ALA A 628 35.47 -6.58 -24.96
CA ALA A 628 35.08 -6.91 -26.33
C ALA A 628 35.08 -5.67 -27.25
N LEU A 629 34.53 -4.53 -26.78
CA LEU A 629 34.51 -3.28 -27.53
C LEU A 629 35.89 -2.60 -27.67
N ALA A 630 36.93 -3.12 -27.02
CA ALA A 630 38.29 -2.68 -27.26
C ALA A 630 38.81 -3.10 -28.65
N ASP A 631 38.29 -4.21 -29.20
CA ASP A 631 38.61 -4.67 -30.57
C ASP A 631 37.79 -3.90 -31.62
N PRO A 632 38.44 -3.19 -32.56
CA PRO A 632 37.74 -2.49 -33.65
C PRO A 632 36.88 -3.40 -34.53
N ASN A 633 37.22 -4.69 -34.69
CA ASN A 633 36.42 -5.64 -35.46
C ASN A 633 35.08 -5.91 -34.77
N VAL A 634 35.11 -6.14 -33.46
CA VAL A 634 33.90 -6.33 -32.66
C VAL A 634 33.04 -5.07 -32.70
N ARG A 635 33.62 -3.87 -32.59
CA ARG A 635 32.84 -2.63 -32.74
C ARG A 635 32.18 -2.51 -34.11
N ALA A 636 32.90 -2.86 -35.18
CA ALA A 636 32.37 -2.87 -36.54
C ALA A 636 31.22 -3.88 -36.70
N ASP A 637 31.38 -5.10 -36.18
CA ASP A 637 30.35 -6.14 -36.18
C ASP A 637 29.07 -5.65 -35.50
N ARG A 638 29.19 -5.09 -34.29
CA ARG A 638 28.05 -4.57 -33.52
C ARG A 638 27.29 -3.46 -34.26
N LEU A 639 28.00 -2.60 -34.97
CA LEU A 639 27.40 -1.51 -35.75
C LEU A 639 26.74 -2.01 -37.03
N ILE A 640 27.34 -3.00 -37.71
CA ILE A 640 26.76 -3.65 -38.90
C ILE A 640 25.49 -4.41 -38.51
N ASP A 641 25.53 -5.23 -37.46
CA ASP A 641 24.37 -5.98 -36.96
C ASP A 641 23.20 -5.04 -36.62
N ARG A 642 23.51 -3.93 -35.91
CA ARG A 642 22.50 -2.92 -35.57
C ARG A 642 21.94 -2.22 -36.80
N TRP A 643 22.76 -1.94 -37.81
CA TRP A 643 22.30 -1.35 -39.07
C TRP A 643 21.34 -2.30 -39.81
N GLN A 644 21.68 -3.59 -39.90
CA GLN A 644 20.84 -4.59 -40.55
C GLN A 644 19.49 -4.80 -39.83
N GLU A 645 19.49 -4.80 -38.50
CA GLU A 645 18.26 -4.87 -37.70
C GLU A 645 17.34 -3.68 -37.99
N LEU A 646 17.88 -2.46 -37.97
CA LEU A 646 17.13 -1.24 -38.26
C LEU A 646 16.63 -1.18 -39.71
N ASP A 647 17.41 -1.67 -40.67
CA ASP A 647 16.98 -1.73 -42.06
C ASP A 647 15.82 -2.72 -42.25
N LYS A 648 15.85 -3.88 -41.56
CA LYS A 648 14.70 -4.82 -41.55
C LYS A 648 13.44 -4.19 -40.95
N GLU A 649 13.56 -3.49 -39.81
CA GLU A 649 12.43 -2.76 -39.21
C GLU A 649 11.88 -1.69 -40.15
N ARG A 650 12.77 -0.93 -40.82
CA ARG A 650 12.40 0.09 -41.80
C ARG A 650 11.65 -0.52 -42.99
N GLN A 651 12.10 -1.66 -43.51
CA GLN A 651 11.47 -2.36 -44.63
C GLN A 651 10.09 -2.94 -44.28
N ALA A 652 9.86 -3.28 -43.01
CA ALA A 652 8.57 -3.75 -42.49
C ALA A 652 7.53 -2.62 -42.37
N LEU A 653 7.98 -1.39 -42.09
CA LEU A 653 7.12 -0.20 -41.96
C LEU A 653 6.75 0.38 -43.34
N ARG A 654 5.82 -0.23 -44.07
CA ARG A 654 5.33 0.22 -45.39
C ARG A 654 4.06 1.09 -45.32
N GLY A 655 3.91 2.02 -46.27
CA GLY A 655 2.72 2.87 -46.44
C GLY A 655 2.83 4.26 -45.76
N TRP A 656 2.02 5.21 -46.23
CA TRP A 656 2.08 6.63 -45.83
C TRP A 656 1.72 6.88 -44.36
N ARG A 657 0.82 6.08 -43.77
CA ARG A 657 0.44 6.20 -42.34
C ARG A 657 1.57 5.83 -41.37
N GLN A 658 2.60 5.13 -41.84
CA GLN A 658 3.75 4.68 -41.02
C GLN A 658 5.00 5.55 -41.25
N ASP A 659 4.89 6.68 -41.96
CA ASP A 659 6.03 7.53 -42.29
C ASP A 659 6.67 8.18 -41.04
N GLU A 660 5.88 8.48 -40.00
CA GLU A 660 6.42 8.99 -38.73
C GLU A 660 7.25 7.91 -38.00
N ALA A 661 6.74 6.67 -37.96
CA ALA A 661 7.45 5.54 -37.36
C ALA A 661 8.73 5.22 -38.16
N ARG A 662 8.66 5.22 -39.50
CA ARG A 662 9.82 5.05 -40.39
C ARG A 662 10.85 6.15 -40.17
N GLY A 663 10.42 7.41 -40.03
CA GLY A 663 11.29 8.54 -39.72
C GLY A 663 12.08 8.38 -38.41
N LYS A 664 11.46 7.78 -37.38
CA LYS A 664 12.15 7.45 -36.11
C LYS A 664 13.23 6.40 -36.30
N VAL A 665 12.97 5.34 -37.07
CA VAL A 665 13.94 4.29 -37.40
C VAL A 665 15.10 4.86 -38.25
N GLU A 666 14.80 5.66 -39.28
CA GLU A 666 15.82 6.34 -40.09
C GLU A 666 16.70 7.30 -39.25
N GLY A 667 16.11 7.97 -38.25
CA GLY A 667 16.84 8.78 -37.28
C GLY A 667 17.83 7.96 -36.44
N GLN A 668 17.49 6.73 -36.05
CA GLN A 668 18.41 5.82 -35.37
C GLN A 668 19.52 5.32 -36.30
N MET A 669 19.20 5.04 -37.57
CA MET A 669 20.19 4.66 -38.58
C MET A 669 21.25 5.75 -38.79
N ARG A 670 20.85 7.03 -38.87
CA ARG A 670 21.82 8.15 -38.93
C ARG A 670 22.76 8.20 -37.73
N LYS A 671 22.29 7.85 -36.52
CA LYS A 671 23.15 7.77 -35.33
C LYS A 671 24.20 6.66 -35.43
N VAL A 672 23.85 5.52 -36.03
CA VAL A 672 24.80 4.42 -36.31
C VAL A 672 25.84 4.87 -37.34
N ALA A 673 25.41 5.52 -38.43
CA ALA A 673 26.33 6.08 -39.42
C ALA A 673 27.31 7.10 -38.80
N GLY A 674 26.82 8.01 -37.95
CA GLY A 674 27.67 8.95 -37.24
C GLY A 674 28.58 8.30 -36.18
N ALA A 675 28.25 7.13 -35.65
CA ALA A 675 29.14 6.38 -34.76
C ALA A 675 30.30 5.73 -35.53
N ILE A 676 30.04 5.26 -36.76
CA ILE A 676 31.06 4.75 -37.68
C ILE A 676 32.01 5.89 -38.11
N GLU A 677 31.48 7.08 -38.37
CA GLU A 677 32.27 8.26 -38.77
C GLU A 677 33.28 8.70 -37.70
N ARG A 678 32.92 8.58 -36.42
CA ARG A 678 33.77 9.00 -35.29
C ARG A 678 34.93 8.05 -35.01
N ASP A 679 34.96 6.87 -35.62
CA ASP A 679 36.00 5.85 -35.42
C ASP A 679 36.62 5.45 -36.78
N PRO A 680 37.78 6.04 -37.15
CA PRO A 680 38.42 5.78 -38.44
C PRO A 680 38.81 4.31 -38.67
N GLN A 681 39.09 3.56 -37.59
CA GLN A 681 39.46 2.14 -37.70
C GLN A 681 38.23 1.30 -38.04
N VAL A 682 37.10 1.59 -37.38
CA VAL A 682 35.81 0.97 -37.68
C VAL A 682 35.31 1.36 -39.08
N GLU A 683 35.45 2.62 -39.49
CA GLU A 683 35.04 3.05 -40.83
C GLU A 683 35.74 2.26 -41.93
N SER A 684 37.04 2.01 -41.78
CA SER A 684 37.83 1.21 -42.72
C SER A 684 37.32 -0.24 -42.82
N ILE A 685 37.03 -0.87 -41.68
CA ILE A 685 36.53 -2.25 -41.59
C ILE A 685 35.12 -2.35 -42.21
N VAL A 686 34.22 -1.43 -41.83
CA VAL A 686 32.85 -1.36 -42.35
C VAL A 686 32.83 -1.11 -43.86
N ARG A 687 33.74 -0.27 -44.37
CA ARG A 687 33.91 -0.03 -45.82
C ARG A 687 34.28 -1.31 -46.58
N GLY A 688 35.12 -2.16 -46.00
CA GLY A 688 35.44 -3.49 -46.54
C GLY A 688 34.24 -4.44 -46.62
N ARG A 689 33.22 -4.21 -45.77
CA ARG A 689 32.00 -5.01 -45.64
C ARG A 689 30.74 -4.28 -46.14
N ALA A 690 30.89 -3.29 -47.02
CA ALA A 690 29.79 -2.47 -47.54
C ALA A 690 28.60 -3.28 -48.11
N LYS A 691 28.86 -4.47 -48.66
CA LYS A 691 27.81 -5.38 -49.16
C LYS A 691 26.81 -5.81 -48.09
N GLU A 692 27.27 -5.99 -46.85
CA GLU A 692 26.42 -6.37 -45.71
C GLU A 692 25.50 -5.24 -45.24
N LEU A 693 25.80 -4.00 -45.64
CA LEU A 693 24.95 -2.83 -45.42
C LEU A 693 23.96 -2.59 -46.57
N GLY A 694 23.95 -3.47 -47.58
CA GLY A 694 23.13 -3.32 -48.78
C GLY A 694 23.72 -2.38 -49.83
N ILE A 695 25.01 -2.00 -49.72
CA ILE A 695 25.70 -1.11 -50.67
C ILE A 695 26.47 -1.99 -51.68
N GLY A 696 25.99 -2.05 -52.92
CA GLY A 696 26.49 -2.97 -53.94
C GLY A 696 27.94 -2.71 -54.39
N SER A 697 28.36 -1.43 -54.47
CA SER A 697 29.72 -1.02 -54.87
C SER A 697 30.11 0.28 -54.17
N PRO A 698 30.99 0.25 -53.14
CA PRO A 698 31.42 1.47 -52.47
C PRO A 698 32.29 2.33 -53.41
N GLN A 699 31.93 3.60 -53.60
CA GLN A 699 32.77 4.56 -54.35
C GLN A 699 34.04 4.87 -53.54
N ARG A 700 35.23 4.69 -54.15
CA ARG A 700 36.54 4.87 -53.47
C ARG A 700 36.77 6.28 -52.89
N ASP A 701 36.17 7.31 -53.50
CA ASP A 701 36.41 8.70 -53.16
C ASP A 701 35.34 9.31 -52.22
N ARG A 702 34.42 8.50 -51.69
CA ARG A 702 33.35 8.98 -50.78
C ARG A 702 33.30 8.16 -49.51
N SER A 703 33.10 8.84 -48.38
CA SER A 703 32.90 8.16 -47.10
C SER A 703 31.71 7.18 -47.17
N ILE A 704 31.86 6.04 -46.49
CA ILE A 704 30.84 5.00 -46.44
C ILE A 704 29.57 5.50 -45.74
N THR A 705 29.71 6.43 -44.79
CA THR A 705 28.59 7.03 -44.03
C THR A 705 27.71 7.89 -44.93
N LEU A 706 28.31 8.66 -45.83
CA LEU A 706 27.58 9.47 -46.83
C LEU A 706 26.76 8.58 -47.80
N GLN A 707 27.28 7.39 -48.11
CA GLN A 707 26.57 6.41 -48.95
C GLN A 707 25.42 5.74 -48.20
N MET A 708 25.62 5.45 -46.91
CA MET A 708 24.57 4.96 -46.00
C MET A 708 23.41 5.98 -45.88
N GLU A 709 23.70 7.27 -45.77
CA GLU A 709 22.67 8.32 -45.72
C GLU A 709 21.92 8.49 -47.04
N GLN A 710 22.59 8.31 -48.19
CA GLN A 710 21.96 8.35 -49.51
C GLN A 710 20.98 7.18 -49.72
N GLN A 711 21.23 6.01 -49.12
CA GLN A 711 20.27 4.90 -49.14
C GLN A 711 19.01 5.19 -48.31
N LEU A 712 19.13 5.97 -47.23
CA LEU A 712 17.97 6.41 -46.45
C LEU A 712 17.09 7.36 -47.27
N THR A 713 17.67 8.26 -48.07
CA THR A 713 16.90 9.22 -48.88
C THR A 713 16.29 8.62 -50.14
N ARG A 714 16.97 7.70 -50.84
CA ARG A 714 16.42 7.01 -52.03
C ARG A 714 15.17 6.17 -51.77
N GLY A 715 14.96 5.70 -50.53
CA GLY A 715 13.75 4.97 -50.17
C GLY A 715 12.46 5.82 -50.14
N ARG A 716 12.56 7.15 -50.10
CA ARG A 716 11.40 8.06 -50.11
C ARG A 716 10.79 8.25 -51.50
N SER A 717 11.56 8.12 -52.57
CA SER A 717 11.09 8.43 -53.94
C SER A 717 10.34 7.27 -54.61
N ILE A 718 10.50 6.04 -54.16
CA ILE A 718 9.87 4.85 -54.78
C ILE A 718 8.39 4.68 -54.34
N GLY A 719 7.96 5.35 -53.27
CA GLY A 719 6.59 5.25 -52.73
C GLY A 719 5.57 6.21 -53.34
N LEU A 720 5.96 7.08 -54.27
CA LEU A 720 5.07 8.08 -54.90
C LEU A 720 4.60 7.69 -56.32
N GLU A 721 5.12 6.60 -56.90
CA GLU A 721 4.81 6.18 -58.29
C GLU A 721 4.16 4.78 -58.41
N ARG A 722 3.53 4.24 -57.36
CA ARG A 722 2.73 3.01 -57.49
C ARG A 722 1.38 3.07 -56.79
#